data_AF-A0A919PPF9-F1
#
_entry.id   AF-A0A919PPF9-F1
#
_cell.length_a   1.000
_cell.length_b   1.000
_cell.length_c   1.000
_cell.angle_alpha   90.00
_cell.angle_beta   90.00
_cell.angle_gamma   90.00
#
_symmetry.space_group_name_H-M   'P 1'
#
loop_
_entity.id
_entity.type
_entity.pdbx_description
1 polymer ?
#
loop_
_entity_poly.entity_id
_entity_poly.type
_entity_poly.pdbx_seq_one_letter_code
_entity_poly.pdbx_strand_id
1 'polypeptide(L)'
;MSHPAATYRLGIVSTYLPRRCGLATYTADLREALGVASDDLETVVVAIDRDGHSFGDEVVVTINQDRIEDYSAAARALREAGVQVVLIQHEYGIFGGTDGSHLLELTRALNACGIPYLLTLHTVLSRPSSGQAATLRALCARAARVTVFTETARRVAIRTGVAAGHQLVVVPHGAPEAMRQAPDPATLRTDLRELLAAVADKPTLTTFGLLSEGKGIDIAIDALAAVVKEHPDTQYIVAGATHPEIKRRDGEVYRESLQARVELLGLTDNVHFVDAFLAEDELSAILHASTLFVTPYRSPEQICSGALTFALGAGLPAVSTSYSYAEDMLAGGAGRVVPCGDDAALATEINDLLTDGRALAAAKSVAEACAAWLPWPVVAAREAELVADVVRQTQAATARPGHSTAAAPVLNLAHLDRLTDEIGIIQFSRGSNPELASGYCVDDVARLAIVAADLLAVGTDAKQTAQATRWLRQSIRFLTAAYDPSGAMHNVLSYGGTWQDWPHHGDHVGRAVWALGVLVGTPAVPDDIRRPAAALLDELGPRTHQLPEIGLRTAAYALIGLARAGRTDQAAPLMRRLDEALVTTSAVDPSWRWFEPELTYDNARLPQAMLLGAALLEDDAAAARAIAALDWYAQHVGLADGTLRCVGNRWHRRGESPAVWLADDGDEQPLDAAAITEAMVDAWQHTAEPTSARLAGWGYSWFLGRNRAGARLYVDATGACHDGLSATEPNGNQGAESTLAYYQALLSLLKAGLAALPHPVVATTPVPTSLPVTGPSRTTPNKAPTGTRAVGRASAGFSATAQPPRSRTTEGHSDAL
;
A
#
# COMPACT_ATOMS: atom_id res chain seq x y z
N MET A 1 4.70 -32.75 -27.19
CA MET A 1 3.46 -33.04 -26.46
C MET A 1 3.32 -31.93 -25.43
N SER A 2 2.45 -30.96 -25.71
CA SER A 2 2.13 -29.88 -24.77
C SER A 2 1.49 -30.49 -23.53
N HIS A 3 1.99 -30.15 -22.34
CA HIS A 3 1.24 -30.40 -21.11
C HIS A 3 -0.10 -29.65 -21.21
N PRO A 4 -1.25 -30.27 -20.90
CA PRO A 4 -2.49 -29.51 -20.78
C PRO A 4 -2.30 -28.48 -19.67
N ALA A 5 -2.55 -27.20 -19.99
CA ALA A 5 -2.53 -26.13 -19.00
C ALA A 5 -3.57 -26.45 -17.91
N ALA A 6 -3.23 -26.15 -16.65
CA ALA A 6 -4.12 -26.45 -15.54
C ALA A 6 -5.30 -25.48 -15.55
N THR A 7 -6.49 -25.96 -15.91
CA THR A 7 -7.72 -25.16 -15.88
C THR A 7 -8.08 -24.78 -14.45
N TYR A 8 -8.32 -23.49 -14.22
CA TYR A 8 -8.77 -22.91 -12.96
C TYR A 8 -10.29 -22.84 -12.93
N ARG A 9 -10.91 -23.04 -11.76
CA ARG A 9 -12.36 -22.85 -11.58
C ARG A 9 -12.66 -21.74 -10.56
N LEU A 10 -13.28 -20.66 -11.03
CA LEU A 10 -13.65 -19.47 -10.27
C LEU A 10 -15.16 -19.47 -9.96
N GLY A 11 -15.52 -19.27 -8.69
CA GLY A 11 -16.90 -18.98 -8.28
C GLY A 11 -17.13 -17.47 -8.13
N ILE A 12 -18.19 -16.91 -8.73
CA ILE A 12 -18.54 -15.50 -8.58
C ILE A 12 -19.78 -15.37 -7.71
N VAL A 13 -19.70 -14.64 -6.60
CA VAL A 13 -20.81 -14.44 -5.65
C VAL A 13 -21.34 -13.01 -5.80
N SER A 14 -22.58 -12.87 -6.25
CA SER A 14 -23.22 -11.57 -6.50
C SER A 14 -24.72 -11.74 -6.77
N THR A 15 -25.44 -10.64 -6.97
CA THR A 15 -26.68 -10.69 -7.77
C THR A 15 -26.37 -11.05 -9.21
N TYR A 16 -27.28 -11.74 -9.90
CA TYR A 16 -27.07 -12.18 -11.29
C TYR A 16 -28.34 -12.05 -12.12
N LEU A 17 -28.21 -11.99 -13.45
CA LEU A 17 -29.36 -12.02 -14.36
C LEU A 17 -30.17 -13.32 -14.13
N PRO A 18 -31.51 -13.32 -14.19
CA PRO A 18 -32.38 -12.29 -14.77
C PRO A 18 -32.78 -11.13 -13.85
N ARG A 19 -32.24 -11.04 -12.62
CA ARG A 19 -32.48 -9.89 -11.73
C ARG A 19 -31.99 -8.60 -12.40
N ARG A 20 -32.90 -7.65 -12.62
CA ARG A 20 -32.59 -6.39 -13.32
C ARG A 20 -32.03 -5.34 -12.36
N CYS A 21 -30.73 -5.36 -12.13
CA CYS A 21 -30.00 -4.30 -11.43
C CYS A 21 -28.57 -4.14 -11.99
N GLY A 22 -27.93 -3.00 -11.72
CA GLY A 22 -26.60 -2.70 -12.27
C GLY A 22 -25.52 -3.73 -11.87
N LEU A 23 -25.60 -4.28 -10.66
CA LEU A 23 -24.62 -5.27 -10.19
C LEU A 23 -24.82 -6.65 -10.84
N ALA A 24 -26.06 -7.02 -11.16
CA ALA A 24 -26.36 -8.24 -11.91
C ALA A 24 -25.82 -8.16 -13.35
N THR A 25 -26.00 -7.00 -14.01
CA THR A 25 -25.39 -6.74 -15.33
C THR A 25 -23.86 -6.77 -15.24
N TYR A 26 -23.25 -6.05 -14.30
CA TYR A 26 -21.79 -6.08 -14.07
C TYR A 26 -21.25 -7.52 -13.94
N THR A 27 -21.95 -8.35 -13.15
CA THR A 27 -21.52 -9.73 -12.90
C THR A 27 -21.66 -10.61 -14.15
N ALA A 28 -22.72 -10.40 -14.94
CA ALA A 28 -22.91 -11.11 -16.21
C ALA A 28 -21.82 -10.76 -17.21
N ASP A 29 -21.57 -9.46 -17.42
CA ASP A 29 -20.58 -8.99 -18.38
C ASP A 29 -19.16 -9.43 -17.98
N LEU A 30 -18.81 -9.30 -16.70
CA LEU A 30 -17.50 -9.74 -16.19
C LEU A 30 -17.32 -11.25 -16.39
N ARG A 31 -18.34 -12.06 -16.09
CA ARG A 31 -18.26 -13.52 -16.26
C ARG A 31 -18.04 -13.89 -17.72
N GLU A 32 -18.82 -13.29 -18.63
CA GLU A 32 -18.68 -13.53 -20.07
C GLU A 32 -17.28 -13.14 -20.56
N ALA A 33 -16.82 -11.96 -20.18
CA ALA A 33 -15.51 -11.47 -20.56
C ALA A 33 -14.36 -12.30 -19.99
N LEU A 34 -14.48 -12.82 -18.76
CA LEU A 34 -13.51 -13.75 -18.17
C LEU A 34 -13.40 -15.05 -18.99
N GLY A 35 -14.53 -15.56 -19.48
CA GLY A 35 -14.55 -16.75 -20.34
C GLY A 35 -13.90 -16.53 -21.72
N VAL A 36 -13.87 -15.29 -22.20
CA VAL A 36 -13.16 -14.92 -23.45
C VAL A 36 -11.68 -14.61 -23.18
N ALA A 37 -11.36 -14.01 -22.03
CA ALA A 37 -10.01 -13.56 -21.71
C ALA A 37 -9.05 -14.71 -21.36
N SER A 38 -9.56 -15.87 -20.91
CA SER A 38 -8.72 -17.00 -20.55
C SER A 38 -9.40 -18.34 -20.80
N ASP A 39 -8.87 -19.11 -21.75
CA ASP A 39 -9.30 -20.50 -22.02
C ASP A 39 -9.02 -21.44 -20.83
N ASP A 40 -8.12 -21.03 -19.93
CA ASP A 40 -7.74 -21.76 -18.73
C ASP A 40 -8.60 -21.40 -17.51
N LEU A 41 -9.67 -20.59 -17.66
CA LEU A 41 -10.52 -20.15 -16.56
C LEU A 41 -11.99 -20.51 -16.79
N GLU A 42 -12.48 -21.49 -16.02
CA GLU A 42 -13.90 -21.81 -15.96
C GLU A 42 -14.59 -20.99 -14.86
N THR A 43 -15.75 -20.41 -15.16
CA THR A 43 -16.51 -19.59 -14.22
C THR A 43 -17.86 -20.21 -13.87
N VAL A 44 -18.21 -20.19 -12.59
CA VAL A 44 -19.54 -20.55 -12.08
C VAL A 44 -20.07 -19.43 -11.19
N VAL A 45 -21.39 -19.34 -11.03
CA VAL A 45 -22.04 -18.25 -10.30
C VAL A 45 -22.76 -18.77 -9.06
N VAL A 46 -22.68 -18.00 -7.98
CA VAL A 46 -23.55 -18.11 -6.81
C VAL A 46 -24.43 -16.87 -6.78
N ALA A 47 -25.70 -17.05 -7.15
CA ALA A 47 -26.63 -15.95 -7.26
C ALA A 47 -27.23 -15.61 -5.89
N ILE A 48 -27.09 -14.35 -5.45
CA ILE A 48 -27.86 -13.82 -4.32
C ILE A 48 -29.24 -13.41 -4.83
N ASP A 49 -30.26 -14.09 -4.33
CA ASP A 49 -31.62 -13.90 -4.77
C ASP A 49 -32.58 -13.77 -3.58
N ARG A 50 -33.64 -12.99 -3.80
CA ARG A 50 -34.73 -12.83 -2.84
C ARG A 50 -36.07 -13.24 -3.42
N ASP A 51 -36.22 -13.16 -4.75
CA ASP A 51 -37.51 -13.18 -5.42
C ASP A 51 -37.82 -14.53 -6.11
N GLY A 52 -36.95 -15.53 -5.96
CA GLY A 52 -37.16 -16.87 -6.52
C GLY A 52 -36.96 -16.93 -8.02
N HIS A 53 -35.98 -16.20 -8.54
CA HIS A 53 -35.64 -16.21 -9.96
C HIS A 53 -35.17 -17.60 -10.41
N SER A 54 -35.48 -17.95 -11.67
CA SER A 54 -34.91 -19.13 -12.32
C SER A 54 -33.64 -18.72 -13.07
N PHE A 55 -32.56 -19.45 -12.83
CA PHE A 55 -31.24 -19.20 -13.40
C PHE A 55 -30.82 -20.30 -14.37
N GLY A 56 -29.86 -20.01 -15.25
CA GLY A 56 -29.25 -21.01 -16.14
C GLY A 56 -28.25 -21.92 -15.41
N ASP A 57 -27.71 -22.89 -16.15
CA ASP A 57 -26.77 -23.91 -15.64
C ASP A 57 -25.46 -23.31 -15.11
N GLU A 58 -25.13 -22.07 -15.48
CA GLU A 58 -23.98 -21.33 -14.94
C GLU A 58 -24.11 -20.99 -13.45
N VAL A 59 -25.34 -20.95 -12.91
CA VAL A 59 -25.60 -20.71 -11.49
C VAL A 59 -25.65 -22.04 -10.74
N VAL A 60 -24.56 -22.38 -10.06
CA VAL A 60 -24.44 -23.65 -9.32
C VAL A 60 -25.15 -23.63 -7.97
N VAL A 61 -25.35 -22.44 -7.40
CA VAL A 61 -26.01 -22.24 -6.11
C VAL A 61 -26.79 -20.93 -6.12
N THR A 62 -27.98 -20.94 -5.53
CA THR A 62 -28.72 -19.73 -5.18
C THR A 62 -28.72 -19.56 -3.67
N ILE A 63 -28.32 -18.38 -3.18
CA ILE A 63 -28.43 -18.00 -1.77
C ILE A 63 -29.67 -17.15 -1.61
N ASN A 64 -30.61 -17.57 -0.75
CA ASN A 64 -31.66 -16.66 -0.32
C ASN A 64 -31.03 -15.58 0.56
N GLN A 65 -31.11 -14.31 0.12
CA GLN A 65 -30.49 -13.17 0.79
C GLN A 65 -30.76 -13.13 2.30
N ASP A 66 -31.99 -13.47 2.71
CA ASP A 66 -32.43 -13.35 4.11
C ASP A 66 -32.16 -14.62 4.95
N ARG A 67 -31.65 -15.72 4.36
CA ARG A 67 -31.43 -17.01 5.04
C ARG A 67 -29.94 -17.28 5.31
N ILE A 68 -29.49 -17.09 6.55
CA ILE A 68 -28.06 -17.21 6.91
C ILE A 68 -27.49 -18.61 6.65
N GLU A 69 -28.29 -19.67 6.76
CA GLU A 69 -27.84 -21.05 6.55
C GLU A 69 -27.36 -21.28 5.09
N ASP A 70 -27.92 -20.56 4.13
CA ASP A 70 -27.58 -20.68 2.70
C ASP A 70 -26.15 -20.23 2.40
N TYR A 71 -25.65 -19.26 3.15
CA TYR A 71 -24.28 -18.77 3.02
C TYR A 71 -23.26 -19.87 3.34
N SER A 72 -23.49 -20.63 4.41
CA SER A 72 -22.63 -21.75 4.78
C SER A 72 -22.78 -22.97 3.85
N ALA A 73 -23.98 -23.19 3.30
CA ALA A 73 -24.25 -24.26 2.33
C ALA A 73 -23.58 -23.97 0.98
N ALA A 74 -23.59 -22.72 0.54
CA ALA A 74 -22.96 -22.30 -0.71
C ALA A 74 -21.46 -22.57 -0.73
N ALA A 75 -20.73 -22.34 0.37
CA ALA A 75 -19.31 -22.68 0.45
C ALA A 75 -19.03 -24.18 0.24
N ARG A 76 -19.90 -25.05 0.78
CA ARG A 76 -19.78 -26.51 0.59
C ARG A 76 -20.08 -26.92 -0.84
N ALA A 77 -21.13 -26.37 -1.44
CA ALA A 77 -21.47 -26.63 -2.83
C ALA A 77 -20.38 -26.12 -3.80
N LEU A 78 -19.77 -24.96 -3.53
CA LEU A 78 -18.60 -24.46 -4.28
C LEU A 78 -17.42 -25.43 -4.18
N ARG A 79 -17.15 -25.97 -2.99
CA ARG A 79 -16.10 -26.98 -2.79
C ARG A 79 -16.38 -28.26 -3.58
N GLU A 80 -17.62 -28.74 -3.57
CA GLU A 80 -18.07 -29.93 -4.33
C GLU A 80 -18.00 -29.71 -5.84
N ALA A 81 -18.26 -28.47 -6.29
CA ALA A 81 -18.07 -28.05 -7.67
C ALA A 81 -16.58 -27.90 -8.06
N GLY A 82 -15.63 -28.14 -7.15
CA GLY A 82 -14.20 -28.02 -7.46
C GLY A 82 -13.72 -26.58 -7.66
N VAL A 83 -14.46 -25.59 -7.15
CA VAL A 83 -14.04 -24.19 -7.17
C VAL A 83 -12.78 -24.01 -6.33
N GLN A 84 -11.78 -23.35 -6.91
CA GLN A 84 -10.48 -23.14 -6.28
C GLN A 84 -10.33 -21.74 -5.67
N VAL A 85 -11.18 -20.80 -6.09
CA VAL A 85 -11.12 -19.41 -5.68
C VAL A 85 -12.50 -18.77 -5.90
N VAL A 86 -12.88 -17.84 -5.03
CA VAL A 86 -14.16 -17.14 -5.10
C VAL A 86 -13.96 -15.64 -5.29
N LEU A 87 -14.65 -15.01 -6.23
CA LEU A 87 -14.72 -13.57 -6.38
C LEU A 87 -16.07 -13.06 -5.85
N ILE A 88 -16.04 -12.26 -4.79
CA ILE A 88 -17.25 -11.73 -4.14
C ILE A 88 -17.44 -10.28 -4.56
N GLN A 89 -18.59 -9.97 -5.16
CA GLN A 89 -19.00 -8.61 -5.49
C GLN A 89 -19.70 -7.99 -4.27
N HIS A 90 -19.03 -7.07 -3.58
CA HIS A 90 -19.55 -6.48 -2.35
C HIS A 90 -20.32 -5.19 -2.58
N GLU A 91 -21.60 -5.20 -2.21
CA GLU A 91 -22.47 -4.05 -2.03
C GLU A 91 -23.39 -4.30 -0.81
N TYR A 92 -23.72 -3.26 -0.04
CA TYR A 92 -24.41 -3.42 1.25
C TYR A 92 -25.84 -3.95 1.13
N GLY A 93 -26.55 -3.59 0.07
CA GLY A 93 -27.95 -3.93 -0.17
C GLY A 93 -28.21 -5.33 -0.70
N ILE A 94 -27.18 -6.07 -1.12
CA ILE A 94 -27.37 -7.41 -1.72
C ILE A 94 -27.18 -8.57 -0.75
N PHE A 95 -26.57 -8.37 0.41
CA PHE A 95 -26.40 -9.43 1.42
C PHE A 95 -27.34 -9.22 2.61
N GLY A 96 -27.81 -10.31 3.22
CA GLY A 96 -28.68 -10.23 4.40
C GLY A 96 -27.94 -9.85 5.68
N GLY A 97 -28.74 -9.61 6.72
CA GLY A 97 -28.27 -9.19 8.04
C GLY A 97 -27.91 -7.71 8.10
N THR A 98 -27.73 -7.20 9.32
CA THR A 98 -27.31 -5.81 9.54
C THR A 98 -25.98 -5.55 8.83
N ASP A 99 -25.92 -4.51 8.01
CA ASP A 99 -24.74 -4.10 7.23
C ASP A 99 -24.15 -5.22 6.35
N GLY A 100 -24.97 -6.17 5.87
CA GLY A 100 -24.51 -7.29 5.03
C GLY A 100 -23.76 -8.40 5.80
N SER A 101 -23.89 -8.43 7.13
CA SER A 101 -23.14 -9.33 8.01
C SER A 101 -23.32 -10.83 7.73
N HIS A 102 -24.36 -11.27 7.02
CA HIS A 102 -24.49 -12.68 6.60
C HIS A 102 -23.33 -13.13 5.70
N LEU A 103 -22.72 -12.21 4.95
CA LEU A 103 -21.54 -12.51 4.12
C LEU A 103 -20.33 -12.97 4.94
N LEU A 104 -20.24 -12.58 6.21
CA LEU A 104 -19.20 -13.08 7.12
C LEU A 104 -19.33 -14.59 7.33
N GLU A 105 -20.53 -15.15 7.24
CA GLU A 105 -20.73 -16.59 7.37
C GLU A 105 -20.24 -17.35 6.14
N LEU A 106 -20.50 -16.83 4.93
CA LEU A 106 -19.95 -17.41 3.70
C LEU A 106 -18.42 -17.38 3.74
N THR A 107 -17.80 -16.25 4.06
CA THR A 107 -16.33 -16.13 4.08
C THR A 107 -15.67 -17.02 5.14
N ARG A 108 -16.31 -17.20 6.31
CA ARG A 108 -15.87 -18.21 7.30
C ARG A 108 -15.95 -19.63 6.76
N ALA A 109 -17.05 -19.99 6.11
CA ALA A 109 -17.27 -21.32 5.56
C ALA A 109 -16.32 -21.61 4.38
N LEU A 110 -16.05 -20.63 3.51
CA LEU A 110 -15.05 -20.72 2.44
C LEU A 110 -13.66 -21.00 3.00
N ASN A 111 -13.25 -20.26 4.04
CA ASN A 111 -11.99 -20.48 4.72
C ASN A 111 -11.90 -21.88 5.36
N ALA A 112 -12.98 -22.36 6.00
CA ALA A 112 -13.04 -23.72 6.52
C ALA A 112 -12.93 -24.79 5.42
N CYS A 113 -13.43 -24.48 4.21
CA CYS A 113 -13.26 -25.30 3.02
C CYS A 113 -11.90 -25.10 2.32
N GLY A 114 -11.00 -24.26 2.84
CA GLY A 114 -9.71 -23.97 2.22
C GLY A 114 -9.80 -23.29 0.85
N ILE A 115 -10.89 -22.57 0.58
CA ILE A 115 -11.11 -21.83 -0.66
C ILE A 115 -10.80 -20.34 -0.41
N PRO A 116 -9.73 -19.77 -0.99
CA PRO A 116 -9.46 -18.34 -0.90
C PRO A 116 -10.55 -17.53 -1.62
N TYR A 117 -10.74 -16.27 -1.21
CA TYR A 117 -11.64 -15.36 -1.90
C TYR A 117 -11.01 -13.98 -2.15
N LEU A 118 -11.44 -13.36 -3.24
CA LEU A 118 -11.24 -11.97 -3.59
C LEU A 118 -12.53 -11.19 -3.29
N LEU A 119 -12.40 -9.90 -3.04
CA LEU A 119 -13.53 -9.02 -2.72
C LEU A 119 -13.48 -7.75 -3.57
N THR A 120 -14.47 -7.53 -4.42
CA THR A 120 -14.63 -6.28 -5.19
C THR A 120 -15.56 -5.34 -4.46
N LEU A 121 -15.08 -4.14 -4.09
CA LEU A 121 -15.90 -3.17 -3.36
C LEU A 121 -16.62 -2.22 -4.31
N HIS A 122 -17.94 -2.40 -4.44
CA HIS A 122 -18.82 -1.47 -5.19
C HIS A 122 -19.27 -0.28 -4.37
N THR A 123 -19.00 -0.29 -3.06
CA THR A 123 -19.22 0.85 -2.18
C THR A 123 -18.08 0.98 -1.17
N VAL A 124 -17.44 2.14 -1.14
CA VAL A 124 -16.41 2.52 -0.17
C VAL A 124 -16.80 3.88 0.42
N LEU A 125 -17.37 3.85 1.62
CA LEU A 125 -17.90 5.05 2.27
C LEU A 125 -16.78 5.86 2.91
N SER A 126 -16.87 7.18 2.82
CA SER A 126 -15.90 8.09 3.46
C SER A 126 -16.07 8.13 4.98
N ARG A 127 -17.32 7.92 5.44
CA ARG A 127 -17.76 7.92 6.83
C ARG A 127 -18.70 6.74 7.09
N PRO A 128 -18.20 5.49 7.05
CA PRO A 128 -19.03 4.33 7.33
C PRO A 128 -19.54 4.36 8.78
N SER A 129 -20.73 3.78 9.02
CA SER A 129 -21.18 3.48 10.37
C SER A 129 -20.20 2.53 11.06
N SER A 130 -20.24 2.45 12.40
CA SER A 130 -19.39 1.51 13.13
C SER A 130 -19.63 0.04 12.73
N GLY A 131 -20.88 -0.32 12.43
CA GLY A 131 -21.27 -1.64 11.94
C GLY A 131 -20.75 -1.92 10.53
N GLN A 132 -20.95 -0.98 9.59
CA GLN A 132 -20.43 -1.06 8.23
C GLN A 132 -18.90 -1.21 8.22
N ALA A 133 -18.20 -0.38 8.98
CA ALA A 133 -16.74 -0.43 9.09
C ALA A 133 -16.26 -1.77 9.69
N ALA A 134 -16.95 -2.29 10.71
CA ALA A 134 -16.59 -3.55 11.35
C ALA A 134 -16.80 -4.75 10.41
N THR A 135 -17.95 -4.82 9.73
CA THR A 135 -18.25 -5.88 8.76
C THR A 135 -17.24 -5.86 7.61
N LEU A 136 -17.04 -4.69 6.99
CA LEU A 136 -16.14 -4.56 5.86
C LEU A 136 -14.68 -4.87 6.25
N ARG A 137 -14.23 -4.41 7.42
CA ARG A 137 -12.90 -4.76 7.95
C ARG A 137 -12.73 -6.25 8.15
N ALA A 138 -13.74 -6.94 8.67
CA ALA A 138 -13.69 -8.38 8.89
C ALA A 138 -13.66 -9.17 7.57
N LEU A 139 -14.34 -8.68 6.53
CA LEU A 139 -14.30 -9.24 5.18
C LEU A 139 -12.95 -9.01 4.51
N CYS A 140 -12.42 -7.78 4.52
CA CYS A 140 -11.12 -7.47 3.91
C CYS A 140 -9.97 -8.19 4.62
N ALA A 141 -9.97 -8.26 5.96
CA ALA A 141 -8.88 -8.88 6.73
C ALA A 141 -8.60 -10.35 6.38
N ARG A 142 -9.55 -11.05 5.75
CA ARG A 142 -9.42 -12.45 5.32
C ARG A 142 -9.43 -12.63 3.80
N ALA A 143 -9.65 -11.56 3.03
CA ALA A 143 -9.61 -11.62 1.58
C ALA A 143 -8.16 -11.84 1.13
N ALA A 144 -7.96 -12.68 0.12
CA ALA A 144 -6.65 -12.84 -0.51
C ALA A 144 -6.24 -11.54 -1.21
N ARG A 145 -7.19 -10.88 -1.87
CA ARG A 145 -7.07 -9.56 -2.50
C ARG A 145 -8.41 -8.82 -2.42
N VAL A 146 -8.34 -7.50 -2.39
CA VAL A 146 -9.49 -6.60 -2.43
C VAL A 146 -9.36 -5.71 -3.64
N THR A 147 -10.34 -5.73 -4.54
CA THR A 147 -10.37 -4.85 -5.71
C THR A 147 -11.29 -3.65 -5.47
N VAL A 148 -10.84 -2.49 -5.93
CA VAL A 148 -11.60 -1.22 -5.94
C VAL A 148 -11.49 -0.60 -7.33
N PHE A 149 -12.46 0.24 -7.69
CA PHE A 149 -12.54 0.78 -9.05
C PHE A 149 -11.60 1.94 -9.35
N THR A 150 -11.12 2.64 -8.31
CA THR A 150 -10.27 3.82 -8.48
C THR A 150 -9.27 4.01 -7.34
N GLU A 151 -8.25 4.85 -7.58
CA GLU A 151 -7.26 5.19 -6.55
C GLU A 151 -7.87 6.01 -5.41
N THR A 152 -8.90 6.84 -5.66
CA THR A 152 -9.62 7.50 -4.56
C THR A 152 -10.29 6.47 -3.67
N ALA A 153 -10.99 5.47 -4.23
CA ALA A 153 -11.59 4.40 -3.44
C ALA A 153 -10.53 3.63 -2.62
N ARG A 154 -9.35 3.36 -3.20
CA ARG A 154 -8.22 2.75 -2.49
C ARG A 154 -7.77 3.58 -1.29
N ARG A 155 -7.54 4.89 -1.49
CA ARG A 155 -7.17 5.82 -0.42
C ARG A 155 -8.22 5.90 0.68
N VAL A 156 -9.52 5.94 0.32
CA VAL A 156 -10.61 5.96 1.30
C VAL A 156 -10.65 4.67 2.11
N ALA A 157 -10.49 3.51 1.47
CA ALA A 157 -10.48 2.21 2.16
C ALA A 157 -9.34 2.10 3.19
N ILE A 158 -8.15 2.61 2.85
CA ILE A 158 -7.00 2.68 3.76
C ILE A 158 -7.26 3.66 4.90
N ARG A 159 -7.67 4.89 4.58
CA ARG A 159 -7.90 5.97 5.55
C ARG A 159 -8.97 5.62 6.59
N THR A 160 -10.01 4.90 6.17
CA THR A 160 -11.09 4.45 7.07
C THR A 160 -10.72 3.18 7.85
N GLY A 161 -9.56 2.57 7.54
CA GLY A 161 -9.08 1.36 8.18
C GLY A 161 -9.96 0.14 7.91
N VAL A 162 -10.67 0.10 6.77
CA VAL A 162 -11.49 -1.06 6.37
C VAL A 162 -10.68 -2.09 5.58
N ALA A 163 -9.57 -1.69 4.93
CA ALA A 163 -8.67 -2.61 4.23
C ALA A 163 -7.21 -2.14 4.36
N ALA A 164 -6.28 -3.10 4.38
CA ALA A 164 -4.85 -2.79 4.39
C ALA A 164 -4.35 -2.47 2.97
N GLY A 165 -3.36 -1.59 2.84
CA GLY A 165 -2.86 -1.17 1.52
C GLY A 165 -2.32 -2.30 0.64
N HIS A 166 -1.69 -3.31 1.23
CA HIS A 166 -1.01 -4.40 0.51
C HIS A 166 -1.95 -5.38 -0.21
N GLN A 167 -3.20 -5.46 0.22
CA GLN A 167 -4.21 -6.35 -0.39
C GLN A 167 -5.08 -5.62 -1.43
N LEU A 168 -5.01 -4.29 -1.48
CA LEU A 168 -5.83 -3.46 -2.36
C LEU A 168 -5.21 -3.33 -3.76
N VAL A 169 -5.99 -3.70 -4.78
CA VAL A 169 -5.65 -3.57 -6.20
C VAL A 169 -6.72 -2.73 -6.89
N VAL A 170 -6.31 -1.80 -7.76
CA VAL A 170 -7.26 -1.04 -8.57
C VAL A 170 -7.56 -1.79 -9.86
N VAL A 171 -8.81 -2.20 -10.03
CA VAL A 171 -9.32 -2.80 -11.27
C VAL A 171 -10.51 -1.94 -11.71
N PRO A 172 -10.41 -1.19 -12.81
CA PRO A 172 -11.48 -0.30 -13.24
C PRO A 172 -12.73 -1.08 -13.66
N HIS A 173 -13.87 -0.40 -13.70
CA HIS A 173 -15.10 -0.98 -14.23
C HIS A 173 -14.94 -1.19 -15.75
N GLY A 174 -15.51 -2.26 -16.30
CA GLY A 174 -15.47 -2.54 -17.74
C GLY A 174 -16.62 -1.89 -18.53
N ALA A 175 -16.46 -1.78 -19.84
CA ALA A 175 -17.50 -1.37 -20.77
C ALA A 175 -17.70 -2.44 -21.86
N PRO A 176 -18.94 -2.66 -22.33
CA PRO A 176 -19.19 -3.54 -23.46
C PRO A 176 -18.38 -3.15 -24.69
N GLU A 177 -17.86 -4.14 -25.40
CA GLU A 177 -17.10 -3.91 -26.64
C GLU A 177 -17.93 -3.19 -27.70
N ALA A 178 -19.26 -3.43 -27.70
CA ALA A 178 -20.24 -2.75 -28.54
C ALA A 178 -20.21 -1.22 -28.37
N MET A 179 -19.74 -0.70 -27.22
CA MET A 179 -19.62 0.74 -27.00
C MET A 179 -18.57 1.40 -27.91
N ARG A 180 -17.62 0.65 -28.48
CA ARG A 180 -16.54 1.27 -29.29
C ARG A 180 -16.94 1.64 -30.71
N GLN A 181 -18.08 1.15 -31.19
CA GLN A 181 -18.51 1.34 -32.56
C GLN A 181 -20.00 1.60 -32.62
N ALA A 182 -20.39 2.59 -33.41
CA ALA A 182 -21.80 2.81 -33.73
C ALA A 182 -22.34 1.59 -34.50
N PRO A 183 -23.50 1.04 -34.10
CA PRO A 183 -24.12 -0.04 -34.85
C PRO A 183 -24.71 0.46 -36.18
N ASP A 184 -25.08 -0.47 -37.06
CA ASP A 184 -25.86 -0.15 -38.25
C ASP A 184 -27.26 0.39 -37.85
N PRO A 185 -27.64 1.62 -38.22
CA PRO A 185 -28.96 2.16 -37.89
C PRO A 185 -30.14 1.31 -38.37
N ALA A 186 -29.94 0.42 -39.35
CA ALA A 186 -30.98 -0.49 -39.84
C ALA A 186 -31.35 -1.58 -38.82
N THR A 187 -30.47 -1.92 -37.88
CA THR A 187 -30.73 -2.94 -36.84
C THR A 187 -31.50 -2.38 -35.64
N LEU A 188 -31.58 -1.05 -35.51
CA LEU A 188 -32.27 -0.38 -34.43
C LEU A 188 -33.79 -0.42 -34.62
N ARG A 189 -34.52 -0.39 -33.50
CA ARG A 189 -35.98 -0.19 -33.52
C ARG A 189 -36.34 1.15 -34.17
N THR A 190 -37.54 1.18 -34.76
CA THR A 190 -37.94 2.26 -35.68
C THR A 190 -38.05 3.61 -34.98
N ASP A 191 -38.64 3.65 -33.78
CA ASP A 191 -38.76 4.82 -32.92
C ASP A 191 -37.38 5.38 -32.51
N LEU A 192 -36.43 4.51 -32.15
CA LEU A 192 -35.07 4.96 -31.82
C LEU A 192 -34.35 5.52 -33.05
N ARG A 193 -34.45 4.87 -34.21
CA ARG A 193 -33.86 5.37 -35.45
C ARG A 193 -34.43 6.75 -35.84
N GLU A 194 -35.73 6.94 -35.69
CA GLU A 194 -36.39 8.22 -35.96
C GLU A 194 -35.92 9.31 -34.98
N LEU A 195 -35.78 8.98 -33.68
CA LEU A 195 -35.22 9.89 -32.69
C LEU A 195 -33.77 10.29 -33.03
N LEU A 196 -32.90 9.31 -33.33
CA LEU A 196 -31.51 9.58 -33.68
C LEU A 196 -31.38 10.43 -34.96
N ALA A 197 -32.27 10.23 -35.93
CA ALA A 197 -32.34 11.07 -37.12
C ALA A 197 -32.83 12.50 -36.80
N ALA A 198 -33.74 12.67 -35.84
CA ALA A 198 -34.28 13.98 -35.43
C ALA A 198 -33.28 14.84 -34.65
N VAL A 199 -32.31 14.21 -33.97
CA VAL A 199 -31.23 14.88 -33.22
C VAL A 199 -29.91 14.94 -33.98
N ALA A 200 -29.85 14.36 -35.19
CA ALA A 200 -28.66 14.39 -36.04
C ALA A 200 -28.16 15.83 -36.26
N ASP A 201 -26.85 16.00 -36.22
CA ASP A 201 -26.13 17.29 -36.37
C ASP A 201 -26.46 18.36 -35.31
N LYS A 202 -27.28 18.03 -34.30
CA LYS A 202 -27.57 18.93 -33.17
C LYS A 202 -26.70 18.59 -31.96
N PRO A 203 -26.27 19.59 -31.16
CA PRO A 203 -25.64 19.33 -29.87
C PRO A 203 -26.56 18.44 -29.02
N THR A 204 -26.10 17.26 -28.64
CA THR A 204 -26.93 16.27 -27.95
C THR A 204 -26.28 15.88 -26.63
N LEU A 205 -26.99 16.13 -25.53
CA LEU A 205 -26.64 15.66 -24.20
C LEU A 205 -27.30 14.30 -23.98
N THR A 206 -26.67 13.41 -23.23
CA THR A 206 -27.29 12.13 -22.85
C THR A 206 -27.01 11.78 -21.40
N THR A 207 -28.02 11.23 -20.73
CA THR A 207 -27.87 10.45 -19.49
C THR A 207 -28.57 9.12 -19.69
N PHE A 208 -27.99 8.03 -19.19
CA PHE A 208 -28.64 6.73 -19.24
C PHE A 208 -28.55 5.92 -17.94
N GLY A 209 -29.41 4.91 -17.84
CA GLY A 209 -29.49 3.95 -16.75
C GLY A 209 -30.84 3.95 -16.05
N LEU A 210 -30.99 3.14 -15.00
CA LEU A 210 -32.24 3.07 -14.25
C LEU A 210 -32.56 4.41 -13.56
N LEU A 211 -33.73 4.98 -13.84
CA LEU A 211 -34.14 6.26 -13.26
C LEU A 211 -34.35 6.14 -11.75
N SER A 212 -33.77 7.09 -11.05
CA SER A 212 -33.92 7.30 -9.60
C SER A 212 -33.57 8.75 -9.27
N GLU A 213 -34.13 9.27 -8.19
CA GLU A 213 -33.87 10.65 -7.74
C GLU A 213 -32.38 10.94 -7.50
N GLY A 214 -31.62 9.94 -7.07
CA GLY A 214 -30.17 10.05 -6.84
C GLY A 214 -29.37 10.34 -8.11
N LYS A 215 -29.91 10.04 -9.30
CA LYS A 215 -29.28 10.36 -10.60
C LYS A 215 -29.35 11.84 -10.94
N GLY A 216 -30.20 12.62 -10.26
CA GLY A 216 -30.29 14.07 -10.39
C GLY A 216 -30.70 14.57 -11.78
N ILE A 217 -31.47 13.81 -12.55
CA ILE A 217 -31.86 14.16 -13.93
C ILE A 217 -32.61 15.50 -13.96
N ASP A 218 -33.36 15.82 -12.90
CA ASP A 218 -34.02 17.11 -12.74
C ASP A 218 -33.05 18.30 -12.67
N ILE A 219 -31.85 18.11 -12.10
CA ILE A 219 -30.77 19.11 -12.09
C ILE A 219 -30.23 19.34 -13.50
N ALA A 220 -30.06 18.27 -14.30
CA ALA A 220 -29.67 18.41 -15.70
C ALA A 220 -30.75 19.09 -16.55
N ILE A 221 -32.03 18.84 -16.28
CA ILE A 221 -33.15 19.55 -16.95
C ILE A 221 -33.14 21.05 -16.60
N ASP A 222 -32.88 21.41 -15.35
CA ASP A 222 -32.72 22.82 -14.97
C ASP A 222 -31.55 23.49 -15.67
N ALA A 223 -30.39 22.82 -15.69
CA ALA A 223 -29.20 23.30 -16.38
C ALA A 223 -29.48 23.49 -17.88
N LEU A 224 -30.20 22.54 -18.50
CA LEU A 224 -30.59 22.60 -19.91
C LEU A 224 -31.42 23.85 -20.24
N ALA A 225 -32.26 24.33 -19.32
CA ALA A 225 -33.03 25.56 -19.52
C ALA A 225 -32.15 26.80 -19.68
N ALA A 226 -30.94 26.80 -19.09
CA ALA A 226 -29.95 27.85 -19.32
C ALA A 226 -29.16 27.59 -20.61
N VAL A 227 -28.80 26.34 -20.89
CA VAL A 227 -28.06 25.94 -22.10
C VAL A 227 -28.82 26.30 -23.37
N VAL A 228 -30.13 26.02 -23.44
CA VAL A 228 -30.99 26.32 -24.61
C VAL A 228 -31.12 27.82 -24.88
N LYS A 229 -30.83 28.71 -23.92
CA LYS A 229 -30.80 30.16 -24.19
C LYS A 229 -29.62 30.57 -25.07
N GLU A 230 -28.50 29.86 -24.97
CA GLU A 230 -27.27 30.13 -25.73
C GLU A 230 -27.14 29.20 -26.94
N HIS A 231 -27.59 27.95 -26.80
CA HIS A 231 -27.58 26.92 -27.84
C HIS A 231 -28.99 26.33 -28.03
N PRO A 232 -29.91 27.04 -28.72
CA PRO A 232 -31.33 26.68 -28.81
C PRO A 232 -31.63 25.29 -29.36
N ASP A 233 -30.78 24.78 -30.25
CA ASP A 233 -30.94 23.48 -30.90
C ASP A 233 -30.46 22.30 -30.03
N THR A 234 -29.96 22.55 -28.82
CA THR A 234 -29.44 21.49 -27.94
C THR A 234 -30.53 20.50 -27.55
N GLN A 235 -30.25 19.20 -27.73
CA GLN A 235 -31.13 18.09 -27.42
C GLN A 235 -30.64 17.39 -26.14
N TYR A 236 -31.54 16.78 -25.37
CA TYR A 236 -31.20 15.97 -24.21
C TYR A 236 -31.97 14.64 -24.22
N ILE A 237 -31.23 13.54 -24.32
CA ILE A 237 -31.79 12.19 -24.29
C ILE A 237 -31.67 11.62 -22.87
N VAL A 238 -32.81 11.32 -22.27
CA VAL A 238 -32.91 10.62 -20.98
C VAL A 238 -33.27 9.17 -21.26
N ALA A 239 -32.26 8.30 -21.25
CA ALA A 239 -32.39 6.91 -21.68
C ALA A 239 -32.43 5.91 -20.52
N GLY A 240 -33.60 5.32 -20.27
CA GLY A 240 -33.72 4.26 -19.28
C GLY A 240 -35.13 4.09 -18.73
N ALA A 241 -35.39 2.88 -18.21
CA ALA A 241 -36.58 2.57 -17.43
C ALA A 241 -36.44 3.00 -15.97
N THR A 242 -37.55 3.18 -15.26
CA THR A 242 -37.54 3.45 -13.82
C THR A 242 -37.01 2.25 -13.05
N HIS A 243 -36.17 2.48 -12.03
CA HIS A 243 -35.58 1.39 -11.25
C HIS A 243 -36.69 0.47 -10.69
N PRO A 244 -36.60 -0.87 -10.84
CA PRO A 244 -37.70 -1.78 -10.47
C PRO A 244 -38.19 -1.61 -9.04
N GLU A 245 -37.27 -1.47 -8.07
CA GLU A 245 -37.64 -1.23 -6.66
C GLU A 245 -38.31 0.12 -6.40
N ILE A 246 -37.93 1.17 -7.14
CA ILE A 246 -38.58 2.48 -7.05
C ILE A 246 -39.97 2.39 -7.67
N LYS A 247 -40.08 1.77 -8.83
CA LYS A 247 -41.37 1.53 -9.49
C LYS A 247 -42.32 0.73 -8.61
N ARG A 248 -41.81 -0.26 -7.87
CA ARG A 248 -42.59 -1.06 -6.91
C ARG A 248 -43.06 -0.24 -5.70
N ARG A 249 -42.22 0.67 -5.19
CA ARG A 249 -42.51 1.47 -3.98
C ARG A 249 -43.37 2.70 -4.29
N ASP A 250 -43.00 3.42 -5.33
CA ASP A 250 -43.47 4.79 -5.62
C ASP A 250 -44.11 4.92 -7.01
N GLY A 251 -44.13 3.87 -7.84
CA GLY A 251 -44.61 3.97 -9.23
C GLY A 251 -43.68 4.79 -10.12
N GLU A 252 -44.25 5.59 -11.03
CA GLU A 252 -43.50 6.43 -11.98
C GLU A 252 -43.35 7.89 -11.52
N VAL A 253 -43.63 8.18 -10.23
CA VAL A 253 -43.68 9.55 -9.68
C VAL A 253 -42.47 10.41 -10.06
N TYR A 254 -41.25 9.85 -9.98
CA TYR A 254 -40.06 10.62 -10.35
C TYR A 254 -40.04 10.96 -11.85
N ARG A 255 -40.33 10.00 -12.75
CA ARG A 255 -40.38 10.26 -14.19
C ARG A 255 -41.47 11.27 -14.55
N GLU A 256 -42.67 11.11 -14.00
CA GLU A 256 -43.77 12.05 -14.20
C GLU A 256 -43.39 13.46 -13.74
N SER A 257 -42.65 13.58 -12.63
CA SER A 257 -42.13 14.87 -12.17
C SER A 257 -41.10 15.48 -13.14
N LEU A 258 -40.26 14.67 -13.79
CA LEU A 258 -39.31 15.14 -14.81
C LEU A 258 -40.06 15.65 -16.05
N GLN A 259 -41.09 14.92 -16.50
CA GLN A 259 -41.91 15.32 -17.65
C GLN A 259 -42.65 16.64 -17.38
N ALA A 260 -43.30 16.77 -16.22
CA ALA A 260 -43.95 18.01 -15.82
C ALA A 260 -42.96 19.20 -15.72
N ARG A 261 -41.72 18.93 -15.29
CA ARG A 261 -40.65 19.94 -15.24
C ARG A 261 -40.22 20.39 -16.63
N VAL A 262 -40.09 19.48 -17.59
CA VAL A 262 -39.82 19.79 -19.00
C VAL A 262 -40.90 20.69 -19.59
N GLU A 263 -42.18 20.38 -19.34
CA GLU A 263 -43.31 21.21 -19.80
C GLU A 263 -43.27 22.61 -19.16
N LEU A 264 -43.05 22.69 -17.85
CA LEU A 264 -42.98 23.95 -17.11
C LEU A 264 -41.87 24.88 -17.62
N LEU A 265 -40.73 24.31 -18.00
CA LEU A 265 -39.57 25.04 -18.50
C LEU A 265 -39.62 25.30 -20.02
N GLY A 266 -40.63 24.78 -20.72
CA GLY A 266 -40.78 24.94 -22.17
C GLY A 266 -39.74 24.17 -22.99
N LEU A 267 -39.27 23.02 -22.48
CA LEU A 267 -38.20 22.21 -23.07
C LEU A 267 -38.70 20.97 -23.84
N THR A 268 -40.00 20.90 -24.15
CA THR A 268 -40.65 19.73 -24.77
C THR A 268 -40.03 19.34 -26.11
N ASP A 269 -39.54 20.30 -26.88
CA ASP A 269 -38.87 20.05 -28.17
C ASP A 269 -37.39 19.66 -28.02
N ASN A 270 -36.81 19.81 -26.82
CA ASN A 270 -35.40 19.57 -26.52
C ASN A 270 -35.17 18.26 -25.75
N VAL A 271 -36.12 17.78 -24.94
CA VAL A 271 -35.92 16.62 -24.05
C VAL A 271 -36.68 15.38 -24.54
N HIS A 272 -35.95 14.29 -24.74
CA HIS A 272 -36.45 13.02 -25.26
C HIS A 272 -36.30 11.91 -24.22
N PHE A 273 -37.43 11.33 -23.77
CA PHE A 273 -37.43 10.21 -22.84
C PHE A 273 -37.48 8.87 -23.59
N VAL A 274 -36.46 8.05 -23.41
CA VAL A 274 -36.43 6.67 -23.93
C VAL A 274 -36.70 5.70 -22.79
N ASP A 275 -37.98 5.38 -22.54
CA ASP A 275 -38.43 4.52 -21.44
C ASP A 275 -38.27 3.02 -21.77
N ALA A 276 -37.03 2.56 -21.79
CA ALA A 276 -36.70 1.16 -22.05
C ALA A 276 -35.47 0.70 -21.26
N PHE A 277 -35.38 -0.60 -21.03
CA PHE A 277 -34.11 -1.24 -20.71
C PHE A 277 -33.43 -1.56 -22.03
N LEU A 278 -32.49 -0.71 -22.45
CA LEU A 278 -31.89 -0.73 -23.77
C LEU A 278 -30.96 -1.93 -23.98
N ALA A 279 -30.95 -2.46 -25.19
CA ALA A 279 -29.90 -3.37 -25.63
C ALA A 279 -28.57 -2.60 -25.81
N GLU A 280 -27.44 -3.33 -25.80
CA GLU A 280 -26.11 -2.71 -25.94
C GLU A 280 -25.96 -1.90 -27.22
N ASP A 281 -26.42 -2.43 -28.36
CA ASP A 281 -26.38 -1.72 -29.64
C ASP A 281 -27.20 -0.42 -29.60
N GLU A 282 -28.40 -0.46 -29.03
CA GLU A 282 -29.23 0.74 -28.90
C GLU A 282 -28.58 1.80 -28.02
N LEU A 283 -27.96 1.39 -26.92
CA LEU A 283 -27.22 2.28 -26.05
C LEU A 283 -25.98 2.86 -26.76
N SER A 284 -25.22 2.02 -27.46
CA SER A 284 -24.06 2.45 -28.25
C SER A 284 -24.48 3.48 -29.31
N ALA A 285 -25.60 3.28 -30.00
CA ALA A 285 -26.13 4.21 -30.97
C ALA A 285 -26.44 5.59 -30.36
N ILE A 286 -27.07 5.62 -29.17
CA ILE A 286 -27.35 6.88 -28.47
C ILE A 286 -26.04 7.58 -28.08
N LEU A 287 -25.08 6.85 -27.51
CA LEU A 287 -23.81 7.45 -27.07
C LEU A 287 -23.01 8.03 -28.24
N HIS A 288 -22.97 7.36 -29.39
CA HIS A 288 -22.28 7.86 -30.59
C HIS A 288 -23.01 9.02 -31.28
N ALA A 289 -24.32 9.13 -31.11
CA ALA A 289 -25.10 10.29 -31.57
C ALA A 289 -25.01 11.50 -30.61
N SER A 290 -24.38 11.33 -29.44
CA SER A 290 -24.29 12.35 -28.40
C SER A 290 -23.02 13.19 -28.54
N THR A 291 -23.10 14.44 -28.09
CA THR A 291 -21.99 15.38 -27.96
C THR A 291 -21.34 15.31 -26.57
N LEU A 292 -22.16 15.22 -25.52
CA LEU A 292 -21.70 15.15 -24.13
C LEU A 292 -22.53 14.14 -23.33
N PHE A 293 -21.85 13.39 -22.47
CA PHE A 293 -22.51 12.60 -21.43
C PHE A 293 -22.70 13.41 -20.15
N VAL A 294 -23.87 13.33 -19.52
CA VAL A 294 -24.18 14.14 -18.31
C VAL A 294 -24.49 13.22 -17.14
N THR A 295 -23.81 13.42 -16.01
CA THR A 295 -24.03 12.66 -14.76
C THR A 295 -24.18 13.59 -13.55
N PRO A 296 -25.40 14.11 -13.32
CA PRO A 296 -25.66 15.14 -12.31
C PRO A 296 -26.00 14.52 -10.94
N TYR A 297 -25.22 13.54 -10.50
CA TYR A 297 -25.54 12.75 -9.30
C TYR A 297 -25.52 13.61 -8.04
N ARG A 298 -26.44 13.32 -7.11
CA ARG A 298 -26.60 14.11 -5.88
C ARG A 298 -25.56 13.80 -4.81
N SER A 299 -25.07 12.56 -4.79
CA SER A 299 -24.20 12.05 -3.73
C SER A 299 -22.74 12.07 -4.17
N PRO A 300 -21.83 12.70 -3.39
CA PRO A 300 -20.41 12.67 -3.68
C PRO A 300 -19.77 11.29 -3.40
N GLU A 301 -20.45 10.41 -2.65
CA GLU A 301 -19.90 9.13 -2.20
C GLU A 301 -19.97 8.00 -3.24
N GLN A 302 -20.45 8.28 -4.46
CA GLN A 302 -20.49 7.27 -5.52
C GLN A 302 -19.06 6.93 -5.98
N ILE A 303 -18.60 5.71 -5.70
CA ILE A 303 -17.24 5.24 -6.03
C ILE A 303 -17.15 4.39 -7.30
N CYS A 304 -18.28 4.17 -7.99
CA CYS A 304 -18.34 3.48 -9.27
C CYS A 304 -19.55 3.93 -10.08
N SER A 305 -19.41 4.10 -11.40
CA SER A 305 -20.52 4.47 -12.29
C SER A 305 -20.36 3.82 -13.66
N GLY A 306 -20.99 2.66 -13.85
CA GLY A 306 -20.99 1.98 -15.16
C GLY A 306 -21.51 2.89 -16.30
N ALA A 307 -22.43 3.80 -16.00
CA ALA A 307 -22.93 4.74 -17.01
C ALA A 307 -21.84 5.69 -17.53
N LEU A 308 -21.03 6.25 -16.63
CA LEU A 308 -19.88 7.07 -17.01
C LEU A 308 -18.81 6.22 -17.71
N THR A 309 -18.57 5.00 -17.22
CA THR A 309 -17.62 4.07 -17.83
C THR A 309 -17.98 3.76 -19.28
N PHE A 310 -19.26 3.50 -19.58
CA PHE A 310 -19.70 3.15 -20.93
C PHE A 310 -19.63 4.36 -21.86
N ALA A 311 -19.99 5.55 -21.39
CA ALA A 311 -19.82 6.79 -22.16
C ALA A 311 -18.36 7.02 -22.55
N LEU A 312 -17.43 6.91 -21.58
CA LEU A 312 -15.99 7.00 -21.87
C LEU A 312 -15.52 5.85 -22.76
N GLY A 313 -16.08 4.65 -22.60
CA GLY A 313 -15.86 3.49 -23.47
C GLY A 313 -16.29 3.73 -24.92
N ALA A 314 -17.26 4.62 -25.15
CA ALA A 314 -17.69 5.09 -26.46
C ALA A 314 -16.93 6.33 -26.96
N GLY A 315 -15.91 6.79 -26.22
CA GLY A 315 -15.18 8.01 -26.56
C GLY A 315 -15.99 9.30 -26.38
N LEU A 316 -17.08 9.25 -25.62
CA LEU A 316 -17.97 10.40 -25.37
C LEU A 316 -17.47 11.18 -24.14
N PRO A 317 -17.03 12.44 -24.30
CA PRO A 317 -16.65 13.27 -23.15
C PRO A 317 -17.85 13.59 -22.25
N ALA A 318 -17.59 13.87 -20.97
CA ALA A 318 -18.64 14.00 -19.96
C ALA A 318 -18.60 15.32 -19.18
N VAL A 319 -19.77 15.80 -18.74
CA VAL A 319 -19.90 16.80 -17.68
C VAL A 319 -20.61 16.15 -16.49
N SER A 320 -19.94 16.11 -15.35
CA SER A 320 -20.38 15.37 -14.17
C SER A 320 -20.38 16.24 -12.93
N THR A 321 -21.25 15.93 -11.98
CA THR A 321 -21.06 16.39 -10.59
C THR A 321 -19.85 15.72 -9.94
N SER A 322 -19.30 16.33 -8.90
CA SER A 322 -18.10 15.93 -8.16
C SER A 322 -18.33 14.74 -7.21
N TYR A 323 -18.62 13.57 -7.78
CA TYR A 323 -18.56 12.29 -7.05
C TYR A 323 -17.24 11.59 -7.31
N SER A 324 -16.74 10.81 -6.34
CA SER A 324 -15.36 10.30 -6.33
C SER A 324 -14.94 9.59 -7.61
N TYR A 325 -15.83 8.78 -8.21
CA TYR A 325 -15.53 8.10 -9.46
C TYR A 325 -15.43 9.06 -10.67
N ALA A 326 -16.26 10.10 -10.75
CA ALA A 326 -16.16 11.09 -11.81
C ALA A 326 -14.88 11.94 -11.69
N GLU A 327 -14.49 12.31 -10.47
CA GLU A 327 -13.25 13.05 -10.22
C GLU A 327 -12.04 12.27 -10.75
N ASP A 328 -11.95 10.97 -10.45
CA ASP A 328 -10.84 10.14 -10.92
C ASP A 328 -10.89 9.92 -12.45
N MET A 329 -12.05 9.60 -13.01
CA MET A 329 -12.19 9.28 -14.43
C MET A 329 -12.02 10.50 -15.35
N LEU A 330 -12.35 11.71 -14.86
CA LEU A 330 -12.27 12.95 -15.64
C LEU A 330 -11.02 13.79 -15.33
N ALA A 331 -10.19 13.38 -14.36
CA ALA A 331 -8.96 14.10 -13.99
C ALA A 331 -8.00 14.34 -15.16
N GLY A 332 -7.97 13.43 -16.14
CA GLY A 332 -7.14 13.54 -17.34
C GLY A 332 -7.67 14.52 -18.40
N GLY A 333 -8.82 15.16 -18.16
CA GLY A 333 -9.45 16.08 -19.09
C GLY A 333 -10.44 15.43 -20.05
N ALA A 334 -10.93 14.21 -19.78
CA ALA A 334 -12.00 13.55 -20.54
C ALA A 334 -13.39 14.24 -20.41
N GLY A 335 -13.44 15.36 -19.70
CA GLY A 335 -14.67 16.04 -19.32
C GLY A 335 -14.47 17.15 -18.30
N ARG A 336 -15.58 17.59 -17.69
CA ARG A 336 -15.63 18.63 -16.65
C ARG A 336 -16.34 18.12 -15.42
N VAL A 337 -15.93 18.63 -14.25
CA VAL A 337 -16.51 18.27 -12.95
C VAL A 337 -17.02 19.54 -12.26
N VAL A 338 -18.27 19.51 -11.80
CA VAL A 338 -18.94 20.61 -11.08
C VAL A 338 -19.41 20.18 -9.69
N PRO A 339 -19.66 21.10 -8.74
CA PRO A 339 -20.22 20.73 -7.44
C PRO A 339 -21.56 19.97 -7.54
N CYS A 340 -21.78 19.01 -6.64
CA CYS A 340 -23.05 18.27 -6.57
C CYS A 340 -24.23 19.22 -6.27
N GLY A 341 -25.29 19.13 -7.07
CA GLY A 341 -26.50 19.95 -6.88
C GLY A 341 -26.46 21.35 -7.49
N ASP A 342 -25.39 21.71 -8.20
CA ASP A 342 -25.23 23.04 -8.81
C ASP A 342 -25.57 22.99 -10.31
N ASP A 343 -26.84 23.25 -10.65
CA ASP A 343 -27.34 23.30 -12.02
C ASP A 343 -26.75 24.47 -12.83
N ALA A 344 -26.43 25.59 -12.18
CA ALA A 344 -25.84 26.75 -12.83
C ALA A 344 -24.40 26.47 -13.28
N ALA A 345 -23.59 25.85 -12.41
CA ALA A 345 -22.24 25.40 -12.77
C ALA A 345 -22.30 24.33 -13.87
N LEU A 346 -23.24 23.39 -13.78
CA LEU A 346 -23.45 22.38 -14.81
C LEU A 346 -23.75 23.01 -16.17
N ALA A 347 -24.65 23.99 -16.23
CA ALA A 347 -24.98 24.71 -17.46
C ALA A 347 -23.78 25.47 -18.03
N THR A 348 -22.99 26.11 -17.16
CA THR A 348 -21.80 26.88 -17.56
C THR A 348 -20.80 25.99 -18.27
N GLU A 349 -20.42 24.86 -17.67
CA GLU A 349 -19.45 23.94 -18.26
C GLU A 349 -19.96 23.28 -19.56
N ILE A 350 -21.27 23.05 -19.67
CA ILE A 350 -21.89 22.58 -20.91
C ILE A 350 -21.79 23.65 -21.99
N ASN A 351 -22.19 24.89 -21.73
CA ASN A 351 -22.11 26.00 -22.69
C ASN A 351 -20.68 26.27 -23.14
N ASP A 352 -19.73 26.25 -22.21
CA ASP A 352 -18.31 26.46 -22.51
C ASP A 352 -17.78 25.38 -23.47
N LEU A 353 -18.12 24.10 -23.26
CA LEU A 353 -17.73 23.02 -24.17
C LEU A 353 -18.46 23.09 -25.52
N LEU A 354 -19.74 23.46 -25.55
CA LEU A 354 -20.49 23.61 -26.79
C LEU A 354 -20.03 24.82 -27.62
N THR A 355 -19.50 25.86 -26.96
CA THR A 355 -18.97 27.07 -27.61
C THR A 355 -17.52 26.91 -28.06
N ASP A 356 -16.65 26.32 -27.24
CA ASP A 356 -15.24 26.11 -27.59
C ASP A 356 -15.01 24.72 -28.19
N GLY A 357 -15.13 24.65 -29.52
CA GLY A 357 -14.87 23.42 -30.28
C GLY A 357 -13.46 22.83 -30.09
N ARG A 358 -12.45 23.63 -29.69
CA ARG A 358 -11.13 23.08 -29.38
C ARG A 358 -11.12 22.38 -28.02
N ALA A 359 -11.77 22.96 -27.02
CA ALA A 359 -11.91 22.34 -25.70
C ALA A 359 -12.71 21.03 -25.81
N LEU A 360 -13.80 21.02 -26.57
CA LEU A 360 -14.59 19.82 -26.83
C LEU A 360 -13.78 18.74 -27.57
N ALA A 361 -13.04 19.10 -28.63
CA ALA A 361 -12.20 18.17 -29.34
C ALA A 361 -11.08 17.58 -28.47
N ALA A 362 -10.49 18.39 -27.58
CA ALA A 362 -9.50 17.92 -26.61
C ALA A 362 -10.11 16.92 -25.62
N ALA A 363 -11.28 17.23 -25.04
CA ALA A 363 -11.97 16.32 -24.12
C ALA A 363 -12.35 14.99 -24.80
N LYS A 364 -12.83 15.07 -26.05
CA LYS A 364 -13.15 13.89 -26.87
C LYS A 364 -11.92 13.02 -27.12
N SER A 365 -10.78 13.63 -27.49
CA SER A 365 -9.52 12.91 -27.71
C SER A 365 -9.07 12.14 -26.46
N VAL A 366 -9.24 12.71 -25.26
CA VAL A 366 -8.95 12.01 -24.00
C VAL A 366 -9.96 10.90 -23.72
N ALA A 367 -11.26 11.13 -23.95
CA ALA A 367 -12.28 10.09 -23.80
C ALA A 367 -12.04 8.90 -24.75
N GLU A 368 -11.64 9.15 -26.00
CA GLU A 368 -11.22 8.12 -26.96
C GLU A 368 -9.99 7.34 -26.48
N ALA A 369 -9.05 7.98 -25.79
CA ALA A 369 -7.93 7.30 -25.15
C ALA A 369 -8.39 6.41 -23.97
N CYS A 370 -9.42 6.82 -23.21
CA CYS A 370 -10.04 5.99 -22.18
C CYS A 370 -10.68 4.72 -22.77
N ALA A 371 -11.29 4.82 -23.95
CA ALA A 371 -11.93 3.70 -24.65
C ALA A 371 -10.97 2.54 -24.98
N ALA A 372 -9.65 2.76 -24.94
CA ALA A 372 -8.66 1.72 -25.20
C ALA A 372 -8.46 0.72 -24.05
N TRP A 373 -8.75 1.11 -22.80
CA TRP A 373 -8.46 0.29 -21.61
C TRP A 373 -9.68 -0.02 -20.72
N LEU A 374 -10.83 0.57 -21.02
CA LEU A 374 -12.11 0.25 -20.41
C LEU A 374 -12.85 -0.99 -20.95
N PRO A 375 -12.60 -1.54 -22.14
CA PRO A 375 -13.37 -2.68 -22.63
C PRO A 375 -13.29 -3.90 -21.70
N TRP A 376 -14.41 -4.60 -21.57
CA TRP A 376 -14.52 -5.78 -20.73
C TRP A 376 -13.42 -6.83 -20.94
N PRO A 377 -12.98 -7.17 -22.16
CA PRO A 377 -11.86 -8.11 -22.35
C PRO A 377 -10.55 -7.65 -21.69
N VAL A 378 -10.25 -6.34 -21.71
CA VAL A 378 -9.03 -5.78 -21.10
C VAL A 378 -9.13 -5.83 -19.57
N VAL A 379 -10.28 -5.44 -19.02
CA VAL A 379 -10.55 -5.47 -17.58
C VAL A 379 -10.56 -6.91 -17.05
N ALA A 380 -11.23 -7.82 -17.76
CA ALA A 380 -11.31 -9.22 -17.42
C ALA A 380 -9.94 -9.92 -17.48
N ALA A 381 -9.06 -9.55 -18.41
CA ALA A 381 -7.69 -10.07 -18.42
C ALA A 381 -6.92 -9.74 -17.13
N ARG A 382 -7.06 -8.50 -16.61
CA ARG A 382 -6.45 -8.08 -15.34
C ARG A 382 -7.04 -8.84 -14.15
N GLU A 383 -8.36 -9.02 -14.14
CA GLU A 383 -9.04 -9.77 -13.08
C GLU A 383 -8.66 -11.27 -13.13
N ALA A 384 -8.58 -11.86 -14.32
CA ALA A 384 -8.15 -13.26 -14.53
C ALA A 384 -6.71 -13.49 -14.06
N GLU A 385 -5.80 -12.55 -14.33
CA GLU A 385 -4.41 -12.62 -13.87
C GLU A 385 -4.33 -12.58 -12.33
N LEU A 386 -5.12 -11.70 -11.71
CA LEU A 386 -5.24 -11.62 -10.25
C LEU A 386 -5.79 -12.92 -9.63
N VAL A 387 -6.81 -13.50 -10.25
CA VAL A 387 -7.39 -14.79 -9.86
C VAL A 387 -6.33 -15.89 -9.96
N ALA A 388 -5.60 -15.96 -11.08
CA ALA A 388 -4.56 -16.96 -11.30
C ALA A 388 -3.40 -16.80 -10.29
N ASP A 389 -3.02 -15.57 -9.94
CA ASP A 389 -2.04 -15.29 -8.89
C ASP A 389 -2.47 -15.84 -7.52
N VAL A 390 -3.72 -15.62 -7.13
CA VAL A 390 -4.26 -16.14 -5.87
C VAL A 390 -4.26 -17.67 -5.86
N VAL A 391 -4.65 -18.30 -6.96
CA VAL A 391 -4.63 -19.76 -7.07
C VAL A 391 -3.20 -20.29 -7.00
N ARG A 392 -2.25 -19.70 -7.74
CA ARG A 392 -0.82 -20.09 -7.70
C ARG A 392 -0.24 -19.96 -6.29
N GLN A 393 -0.52 -18.86 -5.59
CA GLN A 393 -0.06 -18.65 -4.21
C GLN A 393 -0.61 -19.72 -3.27
N THR A 394 -1.89 -20.05 -3.41
CA THR A 394 -2.57 -21.08 -2.60
C THR A 394 -2.06 -22.48 -2.91
N GLN A 395 -1.88 -22.83 -4.18
CA GLN A 395 -1.33 -24.12 -4.59
C GLN A 395 0.13 -24.27 -4.15
N ALA A 396 0.95 -23.22 -4.28
CA ALA A 396 2.32 -23.22 -3.80
C ALA A 396 2.41 -23.39 -2.27
N ALA A 397 1.42 -22.88 -1.51
CA ALA A 397 1.30 -23.10 -0.08
C ALA A 397 0.98 -24.57 0.27
N THR A 398 0.14 -25.22 -0.53
CA THR A 398 -0.31 -26.62 -0.29
C THR A 398 0.65 -27.69 -0.82
N ALA A 399 1.41 -27.42 -1.88
CA ALA A 399 2.29 -28.39 -2.56
C ALA A 399 3.66 -28.60 -1.87
N ARG A 400 4.01 -27.79 -0.86
CA ARG A 400 5.26 -27.91 -0.12
C ARG A 400 4.97 -28.21 1.35
N PRO A 401 5.24 -29.43 1.84
CA PRO A 401 5.25 -29.68 3.28
C PRO A 401 6.30 -28.75 3.92
N GLY A 402 5.85 -27.78 4.71
CA GLY A 402 6.71 -26.87 5.48
C GLY A 402 6.72 -25.39 5.06
N HIS A 403 6.09 -24.99 3.95
CA HIS A 403 6.01 -23.56 3.60
C HIS A 403 4.66 -22.97 4.00
N SER A 404 4.58 -22.41 5.21
CA SER A 404 3.44 -21.58 5.60
C SER A 404 3.43 -20.30 4.75
N THR A 405 2.43 -20.11 3.89
CA THR A 405 1.95 -18.76 3.53
C THR A 405 1.27 -18.19 4.77
N ALA A 406 2.09 -17.84 5.77
CA ALA A 406 1.57 -17.15 6.94
C ALA A 406 0.85 -15.90 6.45
N ALA A 407 -0.34 -15.65 6.98
CA ALA A 407 -0.99 -14.35 6.87
C ALA A 407 0.04 -13.25 7.22
N ALA A 408 -0.13 -12.05 6.66
CA ALA A 408 0.68 -10.89 7.02
C ALA A 408 0.95 -10.89 8.53
N PRO A 409 2.21 -10.78 8.99
CA PRO A 409 2.56 -10.96 10.39
C PRO A 409 1.65 -10.11 11.27
N VAL A 410 1.00 -10.74 12.27
CA VAL A 410 0.15 -10.01 13.21
C VAL A 410 1.05 -8.99 13.93
N LEU A 411 0.76 -7.69 13.75
CA LEU A 411 1.53 -6.61 14.38
C LEU A 411 1.37 -6.68 15.91
N ASN A 412 2.32 -7.33 16.58
CA ASN A 412 2.35 -7.46 18.03
C ASN A 412 3.23 -6.38 18.68
N LEU A 413 2.67 -5.18 18.90
CA LEU A 413 3.42 -4.05 19.43
C LEU A 413 3.75 -4.12 20.94
N ALA A 414 3.46 -5.25 21.61
CA ALA A 414 3.55 -5.35 23.06
C ALA A 414 4.98 -5.16 23.61
N HIS A 415 5.99 -5.67 22.91
CA HIS A 415 7.38 -5.47 23.34
C HIS A 415 7.88 -4.04 23.12
N LEU A 416 7.55 -3.42 21.96
CA LEU A 416 7.85 -2.01 21.73
C LEU A 416 7.21 -1.14 22.82
N ASP A 417 5.95 -1.39 23.16
CA ASP A 417 5.28 -0.67 24.26
C ASP A 417 6.03 -0.82 25.59
N ARG A 418 6.55 -2.03 25.88
CA ARG A 418 7.34 -2.31 27.09
C ARG A 418 8.68 -1.57 27.11
N LEU A 419 9.32 -1.38 25.96
CA LEU A 419 10.59 -0.64 25.85
C LEU A 419 10.39 0.87 25.91
N THR A 420 9.17 1.37 25.73
CA THR A 420 8.86 2.80 25.71
C THR A 420 8.23 3.30 27.00
N ASP A 421 8.58 4.52 27.42
CA ASP A 421 7.92 5.23 28.51
C ASP A 421 7.45 6.62 28.05
N GLU A 422 7.44 7.65 28.91
CA GLU A 422 7.09 9.04 28.57
C GLU A 422 8.24 9.88 28.00
N ILE A 423 9.49 9.42 28.14
CA ILE A 423 10.72 10.10 27.73
C ILE A 423 11.16 9.62 26.36
N GLY A 424 11.42 8.33 26.20
CA GLY A 424 11.86 7.72 24.94
C GLY A 424 11.66 6.21 24.87
N ILE A 425 12.52 5.55 24.09
CA ILE A 425 12.68 4.09 24.09
C ILE A 425 13.99 3.71 24.78
N ILE A 426 13.94 2.75 25.68
CA ILE A 426 15.07 2.27 26.46
C ILE A 426 15.98 1.44 25.55
N GLN A 427 17.27 1.78 25.48
CA GLN A 427 18.22 1.23 24.50
C GLN A 427 18.35 -0.30 24.58
N PHE A 428 18.63 -0.84 25.77
CA PHE A 428 18.98 -2.24 25.96
C PHE A 428 17.94 -3.00 26.79
N SER A 429 18.05 -4.32 26.77
CA SER A 429 17.26 -5.21 27.62
C SER A 429 18.07 -6.43 28.05
N ARG A 430 17.64 -7.05 29.15
CA ARG A 430 18.13 -8.36 29.60
C ARG A 430 17.04 -9.39 29.34
N GLY A 431 17.22 -10.21 28.31
CA GLY A 431 16.11 -10.97 27.75
C GLY A 431 15.01 -10.02 27.26
N SER A 432 13.77 -10.20 27.72
CA SER A 432 12.63 -9.33 27.34
C SER A 432 12.40 -8.13 28.25
N ASN A 433 13.24 -7.92 29.27
CA ASN A 433 13.07 -6.89 30.30
C ASN A 433 13.94 -5.67 30.01
N PRO A 434 13.36 -4.45 29.87
CA PRO A 434 14.12 -3.24 29.61
C PRO A 434 15.21 -3.00 30.67
N GLU A 435 16.43 -2.69 30.24
CA GLU A 435 17.54 -2.34 31.12
C GLU A 435 17.53 -0.83 31.38
N LEU A 436 16.73 -0.38 32.36
CA LEU A 436 16.54 1.05 32.63
C LEU A 436 17.86 1.83 32.73
N ALA A 437 18.92 1.23 33.27
CA ALA A 437 20.23 1.88 33.41
C ALA A 437 20.88 2.28 32.07
N SER A 438 20.48 1.70 30.94
CA SER A 438 20.95 2.12 29.62
C SER A 438 20.43 3.50 29.22
N GLY A 439 19.31 3.95 29.80
CA GLY A 439 18.65 5.17 29.38
C GLY A 439 18.21 5.13 27.92
N TYR A 440 18.29 6.26 27.24
CA TYR A 440 17.78 6.51 25.88
C TYR A 440 18.89 7.07 25.00
N CYS A 441 18.78 6.85 23.68
CA CYS A 441 19.64 7.53 22.71
C CYS A 441 18.84 8.12 21.54
N VAL A 442 19.42 9.12 20.86
CA VAL A 442 18.83 9.69 19.65
C VAL A 442 18.68 8.65 18.55
N ASP A 443 19.64 7.73 18.43
CA ASP A 443 19.62 6.65 17.43
C ASP A 443 18.33 5.80 17.48
N ASP A 444 17.93 5.34 18.67
CA ASP A 444 16.75 4.49 18.85
C ASP A 444 15.45 5.30 18.84
N VAL A 445 15.46 6.52 19.38
CA VAL A 445 14.31 7.44 19.33
C VAL A 445 13.98 7.83 17.89
N ALA A 446 15.00 8.06 17.06
CA ALA A 446 14.84 8.32 15.64
C ALA A 446 14.23 7.12 14.90
N ARG A 447 14.72 5.90 15.17
CA ARG A 447 14.14 4.66 14.61
C ARG A 447 12.70 4.44 15.07
N LEU A 448 12.38 4.70 16.34
CA LEU A 448 11.01 4.64 16.84
C LEU A 448 10.09 5.61 16.09
N ALA A 449 10.57 6.82 15.80
CA ALA A 449 9.80 7.80 15.04
C ALA A 449 9.48 7.30 13.62
N ILE A 450 10.45 6.67 12.95
CA ILE A 450 10.25 6.06 11.62
C ILE A 450 9.23 4.93 11.69
N VAL A 451 9.39 4.00 12.64
CA VAL A 451 8.44 2.88 12.84
C VAL A 451 7.03 3.40 13.13
N ALA A 452 6.89 4.41 13.98
CA ALA A 452 5.60 4.96 14.34
C ALA A 452 4.93 5.72 13.17
N ALA A 453 5.69 6.45 12.35
CA ALA A 453 5.19 7.07 11.12
C ALA A 453 4.71 6.00 10.12
N ASP A 454 5.49 4.93 9.96
CA ASP A 454 5.18 3.82 9.06
C ASP A 454 3.97 3.01 9.52
N LEU A 455 3.76 2.85 10.85
CA LEU A 455 2.55 2.25 11.41
C LEU A 455 1.28 3.05 11.07
N LEU A 456 1.38 4.38 11.04
CA LEU A 456 0.27 5.23 10.59
C LEU A 456 0.03 5.07 9.08
N ALA A 457 1.11 4.98 8.29
CA ALA A 457 1.02 4.85 6.83
C ALA A 457 0.43 3.50 6.37
N VAL A 458 0.74 2.40 7.05
CA VAL A 458 0.19 1.07 6.74
C VAL A 458 -1.33 0.97 7.01
N GLY A 459 -1.84 1.81 7.92
CA GLY A 459 -3.23 1.76 8.38
C GLY A 459 -3.44 0.67 9.42
N THR A 460 -3.42 1.06 10.69
CA THR A 460 -3.57 0.18 11.85
C THR A 460 -4.90 0.41 12.57
N ASP A 461 -5.25 -0.44 13.54
CA ASP A 461 -6.48 -0.21 14.31
C ASP A 461 -6.41 1.09 15.16
N ALA A 462 -7.54 1.52 15.73
CA ALA A 462 -7.60 2.77 16.48
C ALA A 462 -6.66 2.80 17.71
N LYS A 463 -6.42 1.65 18.35
CA LYS A 463 -5.53 1.53 19.52
C LYS A 463 -4.08 1.69 19.08
N GLN A 464 -3.69 0.98 18.02
CA GLN A 464 -2.36 1.05 17.42
C GLN A 464 -2.08 2.44 16.84
N THR A 465 -3.07 3.08 16.22
CA THR A 465 -3.00 4.46 15.74
C THR A 465 -2.72 5.44 16.88
N ALA A 466 -3.45 5.31 18.00
CA ALA A 466 -3.23 6.14 19.18
C ALA A 466 -1.83 5.91 19.79
N GLN A 467 -1.37 4.66 19.82
CA GLN A 467 -0.05 4.28 20.31
C GLN A 467 1.08 4.86 19.44
N ALA A 468 0.99 4.70 18.12
CA ALA A 468 1.95 5.27 17.17
C ALA A 468 1.99 6.81 17.28
N THR A 469 0.83 7.45 17.38
CA THR A 469 0.76 8.91 17.57
C THR A 469 1.42 9.36 18.88
N ARG A 470 1.29 8.58 19.97
CA ARG A 470 1.97 8.84 21.24
C ARG A 470 3.49 8.79 21.07
N TRP A 471 4.00 7.73 20.46
CA TRP A 471 5.44 7.58 20.19
C TRP A 471 5.98 8.69 19.31
N LEU A 472 5.24 9.13 18.30
CA LEU A 472 5.63 10.25 17.45
C LEU A 472 5.80 11.57 18.23
N ARG A 473 4.83 11.91 19.08
CA ARG A 473 4.92 13.12 19.92
C ARG A 473 6.10 13.06 20.88
N GLN A 474 6.34 11.88 21.45
CA GLN A 474 7.46 11.62 22.33
C GLN A 474 8.80 11.76 21.60
N SER A 475 8.96 11.13 20.44
CA SER A 475 10.17 11.21 19.64
C SER A 475 10.47 12.64 19.21
N ILE A 476 9.48 13.39 18.73
CA ILE A 476 9.70 14.80 18.37
C ILE A 476 10.15 15.63 19.57
N ARG A 477 9.51 15.47 20.74
CA ARG A 477 9.95 16.16 21.97
C ARG A 477 11.40 15.83 22.33
N PHE A 478 11.78 14.55 22.25
CA PHE A 478 13.14 14.10 22.55
C PHE A 478 14.17 14.66 21.55
N LEU A 479 13.90 14.54 20.24
CA LEU A 479 14.79 15.05 19.19
C LEU A 479 14.96 16.57 19.27
N THR A 480 13.89 17.32 19.58
CA THR A 480 13.98 18.76 19.83
C THR A 480 14.80 19.08 21.08
N ALA A 481 14.70 18.29 22.15
CA ALA A 481 15.48 18.50 23.37
C ALA A 481 16.97 18.14 23.22
N ALA A 482 17.29 17.21 22.32
CA ALA A 482 18.66 16.78 22.01
C ALA A 482 19.40 17.78 21.11
N TYR A 483 18.67 18.61 20.36
CA TYR A 483 19.23 19.55 19.39
C TYR A 483 19.98 20.70 20.04
N ASP A 484 21.17 20.99 19.51
CA ASP A 484 21.95 22.17 19.84
C ASP A 484 21.98 23.16 18.66
N PRO A 485 21.90 24.49 18.90
CA PRO A 485 21.93 25.50 17.84
C PRO A 485 23.19 25.52 16.97
N SER A 486 24.25 24.77 17.30
CA SER A 486 25.39 24.50 16.42
C SER A 486 25.07 23.52 15.28
N GLY A 487 23.95 22.80 15.32
CA GLY A 487 23.61 21.71 14.40
C GLY A 487 24.09 20.34 14.87
N ALA A 488 24.78 20.29 16.00
CA ALA A 488 25.10 19.07 16.71
C ALA A 488 23.91 18.60 17.56
N MET A 489 23.97 17.36 18.08
CA MET A 489 22.98 16.85 19.01
C MET A 489 23.65 16.11 20.16
N HIS A 490 23.05 16.19 21.35
CA HIS A 490 23.27 15.17 22.36
C HIS A 490 22.77 13.82 21.82
N ASN A 491 23.47 12.73 22.14
CA ASN A 491 23.01 11.39 21.80
C ASN A 491 22.43 10.68 23.02
N VAL A 492 23.14 10.64 24.15
CA VAL A 492 22.81 9.72 25.27
C VAL A 492 22.16 10.44 26.45
N LEU A 493 20.93 10.04 26.78
CA LEU A 493 20.18 10.53 27.94
C LEU A 493 20.08 9.42 28.99
N SER A 494 20.49 9.69 30.23
CA SER A 494 20.26 8.72 31.31
C SER A 494 18.77 8.56 31.61
N TYR A 495 18.40 7.45 32.25
CA TYR A 495 17.00 7.21 32.69
C TYR A 495 16.46 8.32 33.61
N GLY A 496 17.35 8.99 34.35
CA GLY A 496 16.99 10.14 35.20
C GLY A 496 16.82 11.46 34.43
N GLY A 497 16.91 11.47 33.10
CA GLY A 497 16.74 12.67 32.27
C GLY A 497 17.95 13.60 32.27
N THR A 498 19.17 13.08 32.42
CA THR A 498 20.41 13.86 32.35
C THR A 498 21.24 13.45 31.14
N TRP A 499 21.58 14.40 30.26
CA TRP A 499 22.48 14.16 29.13
C TRP A 499 23.86 13.69 29.63
N GLN A 500 24.36 12.60 29.07
CA GLN A 500 25.62 11.96 29.47
C GLN A 500 26.81 12.36 28.57
N ASP A 501 26.53 13.14 27.54
CA ASP A 501 27.47 13.57 26.52
C ASP A 501 27.31 15.06 26.21
N TRP A 502 28.25 15.61 25.47
CA TRP A 502 28.16 16.96 24.90
C TRP A 502 27.58 16.89 23.49
N PRO A 503 26.91 17.96 22.99
CA PRO A 503 26.46 17.99 21.61
C PRO A 503 27.64 17.75 20.66
N HIS A 504 27.49 16.75 19.79
CA HIS A 504 28.47 16.44 18.77
C HIS A 504 27.76 15.94 17.51
N HIS A 505 28.48 15.90 16.39
CA HIS A 505 27.97 15.29 15.18
C HIS A 505 28.38 13.82 15.10
N GLY A 506 27.49 12.99 14.56
CA GLY A 506 27.65 11.55 14.48
C GLY A 506 26.49 10.92 13.73
N ASP A 507 26.47 9.58 13.68
CA ASP A 507 25.38 8.83 13.06
C ASP A 507 24.01 9.18 13.62
N HIS A 508 23.92 9.48 14.92
CA HIS A 508 22.69 9.90 15.59
C HIS A 508 22.08 11.17 14.97
N VAL A 509 22.90 12.12 14.53
CA VAL A 509 22.43 13.32 13.82
C VAL A 509 21.89 12.94 12.44
N GLY A 510 22.59 12.07 11.71
CA GLY A 510 22.11 11.54 10.42
C GLY A 510 20.79 10.80 10.55
N ARG A 511 20.64 9.96 11.58
CA ARG A 511 19.39 9.24 11.90
C ARG A 511 18.27 10.19 12.33
N ALA A 512 18.56 11.25 13.07
CA ALA A 512 17.58 12.27 13.40
C ALA A 512 17.06 12.97 12.13
N VAL A 513 17.96 13.36 11.21
CA VAL A 513 17.56 13.93 9.90
C VAL A 513 16.72 12.94 9.10
N TRP A 514 17.09 11.65 9.11
CA TRP A 514 16.30 10.59 8.49
C TRP A 514 14.87 10.53 9.04
N ALA A 515 14.75 10.45 10.37
CA ALA A 515 13.46 10.39 11.04
C ALA A 515 12.59 11.63 10.74
N LEU A 516 13.16 12.82 10.85
CA LEU A 516 12.46 14.07 10.54
C LEU A 516 12.00 14.11 9.08
N GLY A 517 12.85 13.66 8.16
CA GLY A 517 12.50 13.55 6.75
C GLY A 517 11.32 12.61 6.48
N VAL A 518 11.31 11.44 7.13
CA VAL A 518 10.17 10.50 7.07
C VAL A 518 8.89 11.13 7.61
N LEU A 519 8.96 11.84 8.74
CA LEU A 519 7.80 12.49 9.36
C LEU A 519 7.21 13.58 8.46
N VAL A 520 8.06 14.35 7.81
CA VAL A 520 7.67 15.38 6.83
C VAL A 520 7.06 14.75 5.59
N GLY A 521 7.67 13.69 5.07
CA GLY A 521 7.26 12.99 3.85
C GLY A 521 6.05 12.08 3.99
N THR A 522 5.56 11.81 5.21
CA THR A 522 4.44 10.87 5.45
C THR A 522 3.12 11.61 5.66
N PRO A 523 2.15 11.56 4.72
CA PRO A 523 0.89 12.30 4.84
C PRO A 523 0.02 11.89 6.03
N ALA A 524 0.15 10.64 6.48
CA ALA A 524 -0.60 10.08 7.61
C ALA A 524 -0.15 10.65 8.98
N VAL A 525 1.03 11.30 9.05
CA VAL A 525 1.51 11.93 10.28
C VAL A 525 0.70 13.20 10.56
N PRO A 526 0.12 13.36 11.76
CA PRO A 526 -0.65 14.54 12.14
C PRO A 526 0.12 15.86 12.01
N ASP A 527 -0.58 16.92 11.64
CA ASP A 527 0.00 18.26 11.38
C ASP A 527 0.67 18.88 12.61
N ASP A 528 0.17 18.59 13.82
CA ASP A 528 0.76 19.03 15.10
C ASP A 528 2.13 18.41 15.37
N ILE A 529 2.47 17.32 14.68
CA ILE A 529 3.77 16.63 14.77
C ILE A 529 4.62 16.98 13.55
N ARG A 530 4.01 16.97 12.36
CA ARG A 530 4.69 17.23 11.10
C ARG A 530 5.28 18.63 11.01
N ARG A 531 4.59 19.66 11.53
CA ARG A 531 5.09 21.05 11.49
C ARG A 531 6.33 21.26 12.37
N PRO A 532 6.36 20.83 13.66
CA PRO A 532 7.60 20.83 14.44
C PRO A 532 8.73 20.00 13.82
N ALA A 533 8.40 18.85 13.22
CA ALA A 533 9.39 18.02 12.53
C ALA A 533 10.03 18.76 11.34
N ALA A 534 9.21 19.43 10.53
CA ALA A 534 9.68 20.25 9.42
C ALA A 534 10.57 21.41 9.90
N ALA A 535 10.16 22.11 10.97
CA ALA A 535 10.96 23.20 11.53
C ALA A 535 12.33 22.72 12.02
N LEU A 536 12.39 21.59 12.73
CA LEU A 536 13.67 21.03 13.19
C LEU A 536 14.52 20.50 12.02
N LEU A 537 13.89 19.93 10.99
CA LEU A 537 14.59 19.52 9.76
C LEU A 537 15.20 20.71 9.03
N ASP A 538 14.48 21.85 8.96
CA ASP A 538 14.95 23.06 8.30
C ASP A 538 16.10 23.73 9.09
N GLU A 539 16.21 23.52 10.41
CA GLU A 539 17.35 23.96 11.24
C GLU A 539 18.59 23.06 11.05
N LEU A 540 18.40 21.73 10.98
CA LEU A 540 19.49 20.76 10.80
C LEU A 540 19.98 20.70 9.35
N GLY A 541 19.06 20.77 8.39
CA GLY A 541 19.27 20.54 6.96
C GLY A 541 20.39 21.38 6.34
N PRO A 542 20.44 22.72 6.54
CA PRO A 542 21.48 23.57 5.97
C PRO A 542 22.89 23.22 6.45
N ARG A 543 23.03 22.52 7.59
CA ARG A 543 24.31 22.13 8.18
C ARG A 543 24.70 20.69 7.85
N THR A 544 23.83 19.96 7.15
CA THR A 544 24.10 18.58 6.72
C THR A 544 25.29 18.48 5.77
N HIS A 545 25.65 19.56 5.06
CA HIS A 545 26.86 19.61 4.22
C HIS A 545 28.18 19.47 5.01
N GLN A 546 28.15 19.61 6.34
CA GLN A 546 29.29 19.41 7.25
C GLN A 546 29.39 17.95 7.75
N LEU A 547 28.28 17.20 7.73
CA LEU A 547 28.22 15.78 8.10
C LEU A 547 29.07 14.85 7.23
N PRO A 548 29.34 15.13 5.95
CA PRO A 548 30.34 14.44 5.16
C PRO A 548 31.66 14.23 5.90
N GLU A 549 32.17 15.18 6.67
CA GLU A 549 33.48 15.01 7.36
C GLU A 549 33.48 13.90 8.43
N ILE A 550 32.31 13.32 8.73
CA ILE A 550 32.08 12.34 9.80
C ILE A 550 32.10 10.89 9.29
N GLY A 551 31.42 10.60 8.17
CA GLY A 551 31.35 9.25 7.62
C GLY A 551 30.25 9.07 6.56
N LEU A 552 30.38 8.02 5.74
CA LEU A 552 29.39 7.74 4.68
C LEU A 552 28.03 7.28 5.23
N ARG A 553 27.97 6.62 6.40
CA ARG A 553 26.69 6.19 7.02
C ARG A 553 25.89 7.40 7.47
N THR A 554 26.52 8.31 8.20
CA THR A 554 25.91 9.59 8.60
C THR A 554 25.34 10.34 7.40
N ALA A 555 26.11 10.45 6.31
CA ALA A 555 25.66 11.08 5.07
C ALA A 555 24.49 10.33 4.41
N ALA A 556 24.53 8.99 4.38
CA ALA A 556 23.47 8.16 3.85
C ALA A 556 22.16 8.32 4.62
N TYR A 557 22.18 8.28 5.95
CA TYR A 557 20.96 8.50 6.76
C TYR A 557 20.35 9.88 6.49
N ALA A 558 21.16 10.93 6.51
CA ALA A 558 20.70 12.28 6.22
C ALA A 558 20.11 12.39 4.81
N LEU A 559 20.76 11.80 3.80
CA LEU A 559 20.27 11.80 2.43
C LEU A 559 18.93 11.07 2.29
N ILE A 560 18.74 9.91 2.95
CA ILE A 560 17.43 9.21 2.92
C ILE A 560 16.33 10.13 3.48
N GLY A 561 16.58 10.82 4.60
CA GLY A 561 15.64 11.77 5.18
C GLY A 561 15.29 12.93 4.25
N LEU A 562 16.32 13.60 3.74
CA LEU A 562 16.16 14.76 2.85
C LEU A 562 15.46 14.37 1.55
N ALA A 563 15.76 13.19 1.00
CA ALA A 563 15.10 12.65 -0.18
C ALA A 563 13.60 12.44 0.09
N ARG A 564 13.25 11.77 1.20
CA ARG A 564 11.84 11.52 1.59
C ARG A 564 11.06 12.80 1.89
N ALA A 565 11.74 13.89 2.29
CA ALA A 565 11.13 15.20 2.50
C ALA A 565 11.11 16.11 1.25
N GLY A 566 11.64 15.65 0.11
CA GLY A 566 11.72 16.43 -1.12
C GLY A 566 12.66 17.65 -1.02
N ARG A 567 13.74 17.56 -0.24
CA ARG A 567 14.71 18.66 -0.02
C ARG A 567 15.89 18.57 -1.00
N THR A 568 15.64 18.86 -2.27
CA THR A 568 16.58 18.75 -3.40
C THR A 568 17.94 19.40 -3.14
N ASP A 569 17.97 20.67 -2.73
CA ASP A 569 19.22 21.43 -2.55
C ASP A 569 20.14 20.85 -1.48
N GLN A 570 19.56 20.30 -0.42
CA GLN A 570 20.29 19.70 0.69
C GLN A 570 20.70 18.25 0.39
N ALA A 571 19.89 17.51 -0.38
CA ALA A 571 20.18 16.14 -0.80
C ALA A 571 21.34 16.07 -1.81
N ALA A 572 21.42 17.02 -2.75
CA ALA A 572 22.38 17.03 -3.84
C ALA A 572 23.87 16.86 -3.44
N PRO A 573 24.43 17.59 -2.46
CA PRO A 573 25.82 17.40 -2.06
C PRO A 573 26.10 16.03 -1.41
N LEU A 574 25.14 15.48 -0.67
CA LEU A 574 25.29 14.15 -0.04
C LEU A 574 25.24 13.04 -1.10
N MET A 575 24.35 13.15 -2.09
CA MET A 575 24.26 12.21 -3.20
C MET A 575 25.58 12.18 -3.99
N ARG A 576 26.09 13.35 -4.40
CA ARG A 576 27.36 13.45 -5.14
C ARG A 576 28.52 12.81 -4.39
N ARG A 577 28.58 12.99 -3.07
CA ARG A 577 29.62 12.37 -2.25
C ARG A 577 29.55 10.84 -2.25
N LEU A 578 28.36 10.25 -2.13
CA LEU A 578 28.20 8.80 -2.18
C LEU A 578 28.59 8.27 -3.57
N ASP A 579 28.17 8.96 -4.62
CA ASP A 579 28.54 8.62 -6.00
C ASP A 579 30.05 8.70 -6.22
N GLU A 580 30.70 9.79 -5.80
CA GLU A 580 32.16 9.96 -5.86
C GLU A 580 32.90 8.87 -5.09
N ALA A 581 32.41 8.47 -3.91
CA ALA A 581 33.01 7.38 -3.12
C ALA A 581 32.92 6.03 -3.86
N LEU A 582 31.76 5.72 -4.45
CA LEU A 582 31.56 4.51 -5.24
C LEU A 582 32.46 4.48 -6.48
N VAL A 583 32.49 5.58 -7.24
CA VAL A 583 33.29 5.70 -8.46
C VAL A 583 34.79 5.61 -8.14
N THR A 584 35.26 6.33 -7.13
CA THR A 584 36.67 6.34 -6.74
C THR A 584 37.13 4.97 -6.29
N THR A 585 36.37 4.30 -5.43
CA THR A 585 36.74 2.99 -4.91
C THR A 585 36.70 1.92 -6.00
N SER A 586 35.69 1.94 -6.88
CA SER A 586 35.53 0.99 -8.00
C SER A 586 36.56 1.22 -9.13
N ALA A 587 37.08 2.44 -9.29
CA ALA A 587 38.13 2.73 -10.27
C ALA A 587 39.48 2.08 -9.90
N VAL A 588 39.73 1.86 -8.61
CA VAL A 588 40.94 1.17 -8.13
C VAL A 588 40.86 -0.34 -8.40
N ASP A 589 39.68 -0.94 -8.23
CA ASP A 589 39.42 -2.35 -8.49
C ASP A 589 37.99 -2.54 -9.01
N PRO A 590 37.81 -2.78 -10.33
CA PRO A 590 36.49 -2.95 -10.93
C PRO A 590 35.69 -4.16 -10.43
N SER A 591 36.34 -5.11 -9.74
CA SER A 591 35.66 -6.25 -9.11
C SER A 591 35.02 -5.88 -7.76
N TRP A 592 35.49 -4.80 -7.14
CA TRP A 592 35.01 -4.28 -5.87
C TRP A 592 34.05 -3.10 -6.09
N ARG A 593 32.78 -3.42 -6.38
CA ARG A 593 31.73 -2.45 -6.71
C ARG A 593 31.09 -1.85 -5.46
N TRP A 594 31.91 -1.31 -4.57
CA TRP A 594 31.46 -0.80 -3.28
C TRP A 594 32.05 0.58 -2.96
N PHE A 595 31.36 1.32 -2.09
CA PHE A 595 31.63 2.71 -1.73
C PHE A 595 32.96 2.90 -0.99
N GLU A 596 33.42 1.87 -0.28
CA GLU A 596 34.56 1.89 0.62
C GLU A 596 35.44 0.66 0.44
N PRO A 597 36.72 0.68 0.88
CA PRO A 597 37.60 -0.48 0.80
C PRO A 597 37.20 -1.63 1.74
N GLU A 598 36.16 -1.48 2.56
CA GLU A 598 35.65 -2.51 3.45
C GLU A 598 34.12 -2.43 3.59
N LEU A 599 33.48 -3.57 3.86
CA LEU A 599 32.09 -3.70 4.28
C LEU A 599 32.06 -3.74 5.81
N THR A 600 31.22 -2.90 6.43
CA THR A 600 31.13 -2.77 7.89
C THR A 600 29.70 -3.06 8.37
N TYR A 601 28.93 -2.05 8.76
CA TYR A 601 27.55 -2.14 9.26
C TYR A 601 26.61 -1.22 8.47
N ASP A 602 25.31 -1.52 8.53
CA ASP A 602 24.20 -0.81 7.87
C ASP A 602 24.49 -0.56 6.38
N ASN A 603 25.22 -1.50 5.76
CA ASN A 603 25.92 -1.29 4.49
C ASN A 603 24.95 -0.95 3.34
N ALA A 604 23.78 -1.60 3.31
CA ALA A 604 22.78 -1.38 2.28
C ALA A 604 22.19 0.04 2.27
N ARG A 605 22.42 0.84 3.33
CA ARG A 605 21.99 2.25 3.36
C ARG A 605 22.76 3.12 2.39
N LEU A 606 24.01 2.79 2.05
CA LEU A 606 24.79 3.57 1.10
C LEU A 606 24.15 3.55 -0.31
N PRO A 607 23.91 2.38 -0.94
CA PRO A 607 23.24 2.36 -2.23
C PRO A 607 21.78 2.80 -2.14
N GLN A 608 21.07 2.52 -1.04
CA GLN A 608 19.69 3.01 -0.85
C GLN A 608 19.63 4.54 -0.87
N ALA A 609 20.49 5.20 -0.08
CA ALA A 609 20.53 6.66 0.00
C ALA A 609 20.89 7.28 -1.36
N MET A 610 21.90 6.73 -2.02
CA MET A 610 22.31 7.17 -3.35
C MET A 610 21.18 7.01 -4.38
N LEU A 611 20.45 5.89 -4.36
CA LEU A 611 19.29 5.65 -5.23
C LEU A 611 18.18 6.68 -4.99
N LEU A 612 17.77 6.90 -3.75
CA LEU A 612 16.72 7.86 -3.41
C LEU A 612 17.13 9.30 -3.76
N GLY A 613 18.39 9.65 -3.51
CA GLY A 613 18.95 10.94 -3.90
C GLY A 613 18.97 11.13 -5.41
N ALA A 614 19.44 10.13 -6.16
CA ALA A 614 19.47 10.15 -7.62
C ALA A 614 18.07 10.26 -8.22
N ALA A 615 17.08 9.53 -7.68
CA ALA A 615 15.69 9.61 -8.10
C ALA A 615 15.09 11.01 -7.84
N LEU A 616 15.38 11.64 -6.70
CA LEU A 616 14.92 13.01 -6.41
C LEU A 616 15.55 14.06 -7.33
N LEU A 617 16.80 13.85 -7.76
CA LEU A 617 17.55 14.76 -8.62
C LEU A 617 17.44 14.45 -10.11
N GLU A 618 16.66 13.42 -10.48
CA GLU A 618 16.51 12.94 -11.86
C GLU A 618 17.87 12.57 -12.51
N ASP A 619 18.78 11.96 -11.75
CA ASP A 619 20.10 11.48 -12.21
C ASP A 619 20.08 9.96 -12.47
N ASP A 620 19.60 9.57 -13.64
CA ASP A 620 19.50 8.15 -14.05
C ASP A 620 20.84 7.40 -14.01
N ALA A 621 21.95 8.10 -14.29
CA ALA A 621 23.26 7.49 -14.32
C ALA A 621 23.75 7.13 -12.91
N ALA A 622 23.53 8.02 -11.93
CA ALA A 622 23.78 7.73 -10.53
C ALA A 622 22.83 6.63 -10.01
N ALA A 623 21.54 6.67 -10.36
CA ALA A 623 20.58 5.64 -9.96
C ALA A 623 21.01 4.24 -10.45
N ALA A 624 21.44 4.12 -11.71
CA ALA A 624 21.94 2.87 -12.26
C ALA A 624 23.20 2.34 -11.53
N ARG A 625 24.13 3.23 -11.13
CA ARG A 625 25.30 2.85 -10.33
C ARG A 625 24.91 2.38 -8.93
N ALA A 626 23.95 3.05 -8.29
CA ALA A 626 23.44 2.68 -6.97
C ALA A 626 22.80 1.28 -6.99
N ILE A 627 21.97 0.99 -8.00
CA ILE A 627 21.37 -0.34 -8.20
C ILE A 627 22.45 -1.40 -8.41
N ALA A 628 23.43 -1.13 -9.28
CA ALA A 628 24.51 -2.08 -9.53
C ALA A 628 25.35 -2.39 -8.28
N ALA A 629 25.55 -1.40 -7.40
CA ALA A 629 26.21 -1.60 -6.11
C ALA A 629 25.34 -2.40 -5.13
N LEU A 630 24.02 -2.16 -5.11
CA LEU A 630 23.08 -2.93 -4.29
C LEU A 630 23.00 -4.39 -4.73
N ASP A 631 22.93 -4.66 -6.03
CA ASP A 631 22.91 -6.01 -6.60
C ASP A 631 24.21 -6.76 -6.28
N TRP A 632 25.36 -6.08 -6.44
CA TRP A 632 26.65 -6.64 -6.05
C TRP A 632 26.67 -7.01 -4.57
N TYR A 633 26.19 -6.12 -3.70
CA TYR A 633 26.15 -6.39 -2.25
C TYR A 633 25.22 -7.55 -1.92
N ALA A 634 24.02 -7.61 -2.51
CA ALA A 634 23.07 -8.69 -2.31
C ALA A 634 23.62 -10.05 -2.73
N GLN A 635 24.40 -10.09 -3.82
CA GLN A 635 25.14 -11.30 -4.20
C GLN A 635 26.27 -11.60 -3.21
N HIS A 636 27.02 -10.59 -2.81
CA HIS A 636 28.15 -10.72 -1.88
C HIS A 636 27.73 -11.30 -0.52
N VAL A 637 26.56 -10.91 0.00
CA VAL A 637 26.02 -11.40 1.27
C VAL A 637 25.17 -12.66 1.16
N GLY A 638 25.18 -13.33 0.00
CA GLY A 638 24.44 -14.59 -0.23
C GLY A 638 22.92 -14.44 -0.30
N LEU A 639 22.38 -13.21 -0.29
CA LEU A 639 20.95 -12.97 -0.41
C LEU A 639 20.42 -13.50 -1.74
N ALA A 640 21.15 -13.26 -2.84
CA ALA A 640 20.78 -13.77 -4.17
C ALA A 640 20.76 -15.31 -4.25
N ASP A 641 21.59 -15.98 -3.44
CA ASP A 641 21.66 -17.44 -3.32
C ASP A 641 20.62 -18.00 -2.33
N GLY A 642 19.82 -17.13 -1.72
CA GLY A 642 18.71 -17.49 -0.87
C GLY A 642 19.04 -17.62 0.62
N THR A 643 20.23 -17.27 1.08
CA THR A 643 20.54 -17.19 2.52
C THR A 643 21.31 -15.92 2.82
N LEU A 644 20.65 -14.94 3.45
CA LEU A 644 21.31 -13.71 3.87
C LEU A 644 22.32 -14.01 4.97
N ARG A 645 23.53 -13.45 4.81
CA ARG A 645 24.61 -13.46 5.79
C ARG A 645 25.08 -12.03 6.01
N CYS A 646 24.64 -11.42 7.10
CA CYS A 646 25.07 -10.07 7.43
C CYS A 646 26.59 -10.04 7.74
N VAL A 647 27.23 -8.90 7.50
CA VAL A 647 28.70 -8.79 7.61
C VAL A 647 29.15 -8.91 9.07
N GLY A 648 28.35 -8.40 10.01
CA GLY A 648 28.60 -8.47 11.44
C GLY A 648 29.82 -7.65 11.87
N ASN A 649 30.34 -7.93 13.07
CA ASN A 649 31.42 -7.16 13.70
C ASN A 649 32.84 -7.46 13.18
N ARG A 650 33.02 -8.44 12.28
CA ARG A 650 34.33 -8.78 11.70
C ARG A 650 34.74 -7.87 10.55
N TRP A 651 33.75 -7.28 9.88
CA TRP A 651 33.92 -6.51 8.65
C TRP A 651 34.55 -7.37 7.53
N HIS A 652 34.41 -6.94 6.27
CA HIS A 652 35.05 -7.61 5.15
C HIS A 652 35.86 -6.63 4.33
N ARG A 653 37.18 -6.83 4.25
CA ARG A 653 38.07 -5.91 3.52
C ARG A 653 38.32 -6.38 2.10
N ARG A 654 38.45 -5.40 1.20
CA ARG A 654 38.84 -5.65 -0.19
C ARG A 654 40.15 -6.43 -0.26
N GLY A 655 40.14 -7.50 -1.06
CA GLY A 655 41.28 -8.40 -1.24
C GLY A 655 41.32 -9.59 -0.27
N GLU A 656 40.47 -9.62 0.76
CA GLU A 656 40.27 -10.82 1.57
C GLU A 656 39.39 -11.83 0.81
N SER A 657 39.64 -13.13 1.00
CA SER A 657 38.77 -14.15 0.41
C SER A 657 37.40 -14.13 1.12
N PRO A 658 36.27 -14.14 0.39
CA PRO A 658 34.94 -14.29 0.99
C PRO A 658 34.83 -15.53 1.89
N ALA A 659 35.61 -16.59 1.62
CA ALA A 659 35.63 -17.80 2.44
C ALA A 659 36.15 -17.55 3.87
N VAL A 660 36.99 -16.53 4.09
CA VAL A 660 37.50 -16.17 5.42
C VAL A 660 36.42 -15.47 6.24
N TRP A 661 35.68 -14.56 5.62
CA TRP A 661 34.55 -13.88 6.24
C TRP A 661 33.36 -14.83 6.48
N LEU A 662 33.04 -15.71 5.51
CA LEU A 662 31.95 -16.69 5.60
C LEU A 662 32.17 -17.82 6.62
N ALA A 663 33.42 -18.02 7.07
CA ALA A 663 33.81 -19.08 8.00
C ALA A 663 33.87 -18.63 9.46
N ASP A 664 33.68 -17.34 9.76
CA ASP A 664 33.78 -16.80 11.12
C ASP A 664 32.40 -16.63 11.78
N ASP A 665 32.39 -16.71 13.10
CA ASP A 665 31.24 -16.80 14.00
C ASP A 665 30.52 -15.45 14.23
N GLY A 666 30.69 -14.50 13.30
CA GLY A 666 30.36 -13.08 13.46
C GLY A 666 28.93 -12.81 13.97
N ASP A 667 28.80 -11.83 14.87
CA ASP A 667 27.51 -11.40 15.42
C ASP A 667 26.74 -10.61 14.35
N GLU A 668 25.88 -11.31 13.61
CA GLU A 668 25.05 -10.71 12.56
C GLU A 668 23.96 -9.85 13.20
N GLN A 669 23.86 -8.59 12.77
CA GLN A 669 22.97 -7.62 13.40
C GLN A 669 21.63 -7.49 12.65
N PRO A 670 20.50 -7.47 13.37
CA PRO A 670 19.17 -7.18 12.83
C PRO A 670 19.10 -5.93 11.94
N LEU A 671 19.88 -4.90 12.25
CA LEU A 671 19.90 -3.66 11.49
C LEU A 671 20.32 -3.88 10.03
N ASP A 672 21.28 -4.78 9.76
CA ASP A 672 21.75 -5.07 8.40
C ASP A 672 20.67 -5.77 7.57
N ALA A 673 19.93 -6.71 8.19
CA ALA A 673 18.80 -7.38 7.56
C ALA A 673 17.66 -6.39 7.24
N ALA A 674 17.39 -5.44 8.15
CA ALA A 674 16.45 -4.37 7.88
C ALA A 674 16.91 -3.45 6.75
N ALA A 675 18.20 -3.09 6.74
CA ALA A 675 18.79 -2.22 5.73
C ALA A 675 18.66 -2.78 4.32
N ILE A 676 19.05 -4.04 4.11
CA ILE A 676 18.96 -4.66 2.78
C ILE A 676 17.51 -4.89 2.36
N THR A 677 16.61 -5.16 3.31
CA THR A 677 15.17 -5.26 3.04
C THR A 677 14.63 -3.93 2.51
N GLU A 678 14.86 -2.83 3.22
CA GLU A 678 14.39 -1.51 2.80
C GLU A 678 15.04 -1.04 1.51
N ALA A 679 16.34 -1.26 1.32
CA ALA A 679 17.04 -0.92 0.09
C ALA A 679 16.44 -1.64 -1.13
N MET A 680 16.09 -2.92 -0.97
CA MET A 680 15.46 -3.72 -2.03
C MET A 680 14.01 -3.29 -2.30
N VAL A 681 13.26 -2.84 -1.28
CA VAL A 681 11.95 -2.23 -1.47
C VAL A 681 12.07 -0.94 -2.28
N ASP A 682 12.99 -0.03 -1.92
CA ASP A 682 13.19 1.23 -2.64
C ASP A 682 13.69 0.98 -4.08
N ALA A 683 14.56 -0.02 -4.29
CA ALA A 683 14.97 -0.45 -5.63
C ALA A 683 13.81 -0.98 -6.47
N TRP A 684 12.91 -1.78 -5.88
CA TRP A 684 11.71 -2.25 -6.56
C TRP A 684 10.76 -1.09 -6.89
N GLN A 685 10.54 -0.15 -5.98
CA GLN A 685 9.69 1.02 -6.25
C GLN A 685 10.25 1.90 -7.38
N HIS A 686 11.57 1.99 -7.50
CA HIS A 686 12.21 2.77 -8.55
C HIS A 686 12.21 2.05 -9.91
N THR A 687 12.46 0.74 -9.95
CA THR A 687 12.69 -0.01 -11.20
C THR A 687 11.49 -0.84 -11.66
N ALA A 688 10.55 -1.13 -10.77
CA ALA A 688 9.50 -2.15 -10.92
C ALA A 688 10.02 -3.58 -11.20
N GLU A 689 11.31 -3.86 -11.00
CA GLU A 689 11.90 -5.18 -11.26
C GLU A 689 11.46 -6.23 -10.23
N PRO A 690 10.83 -7.35 -10.65
CA PRO A 690 10.33 -8.39 -9.72
C PRO A 690 11.42 -9.02 -8.85
N THR A 691 12.67 -9.02 -9.32
CA THR A 691 13.80 -9.58 -8.59
C THR A 691 14.05 -8.81 -7.28
N SER A 692 14.01 -7.48 -7.30
CA SER A 692 14.21 -6.64 -6.11
C SER A 692 13.12 -6.86 -5.07
N ALA A 693 11.85 -6.96 -5.50
CA ALA A 693 10.74 -7.30 -4.59
C ALA A 693 10.96 -8.65 -3.89
N ARG A 694 11.37 -9.68 -4.66
CA ARG A 694 11.68 -11.01 -4.10
C ARG A 694 12.84 -10.96 -3.10
N LEU A 695 13.91 -10.24 -3.42
CA LEU A 695 15.08 -10.10 -2.54
C LEU A 695 14.72 -9.32 -1.27
N ALA A 696 13.82 -8.34 -1.32
CA ALA A 696 13.29 -7.66 -0.14
C ALA A 696 12.60 -8.65 0.81
N GLY A 697 11.72 -9.51 0.29
CA GLY A 697 11.07 -10.56 1.09
C GLY A 697 12.06 -11.57 1.68
N TRP A 698 13.15 -11.87 0.98
CA TRP A 698 14.21 -12.75 1.49
C TRP A 698 15.07 -12.07 2.56
N GLY A 699 15.35 -10.77 2.42
CA GLY A 699 16.03 -9.98 3.45
C GLY A 699 15.26 -10.02 4.76
N TYR A 700 13.95 -9.78 4.70
CA TYR A 700 13.08 -9.85 5.86
C TYR A 700 12.98 -11.26 6.44
N SER A 701 13.06 -12.29 5.60
CA SER A 701 12.98 -13.68 6.07
C SER A 701 14.17 -14.08 6.96
N TRP A 702 15.26 -13.29 7.00
CA TRP A 702 16.35 -13.46 7.97
C TRP A 702 15.83 -13.45 9.42
N PHE A 703 14.88 -12.56 9.75
CA PHE A 703 14.24 -12.50 11.07
C PHE A 703 13.44 -13.76 11.40
N LEU A 704 12.97 -14.47 10.37
CA LEU A 704 12.10 -15.65 10.44
C LEU A 704 12.85 -16.98 10.30
N GLY A 705 14.19 -16.95 10.27
CA GLY A 705 15.03 -18.16 10.20
C GLY A 705 15.65 -18.45 8.84
N ARG A 706 15.47 -17.60 7.82
CA ARG A 706 16.21 -17.68 6.54
C ARG A 706 17.59 -17.00 6.68
N ASN A 707 18.35 -17.46 7.66
CA ASN A 707 19.70 -17.01 7.99
C ASN A 707 20.63 -18.23 8.14
N ARG A 708 21.93 -17.99 8.32
CA ARG A 708 22.92 -19.08 8.36
C ARG A 708 22.69 -20.13 9.45
N ALA A 709 22.02 -19.77 10.54
CA ALA A 709 21.75 -20.67 11.66
C ALA A 709 20.38 -21.36 11.58
N GLY A 710 19.52 -20.98 10.63
CA GLY A 710 18.13 -21.44 10.61
C GLY A 710 17.29 -20.95 11.80
N ALA A 711 17.77 -19.96 12.54
CA ALA A 711 17.24 -19.57 13.85
C ALA A 711 16.29 -18.37 13.72
N ARG A 712 15.16 -18.39 14.43
CA ARG A 712 14.23 -17.25 14.42
C ARG A 712 14.73 -16.18 15.39
N LEU A 713 14.79 -14.93 14.92
CA LEU A 713 15.13 -13.77 15.74
C LEU A 713 13.87 -13.08 16.26
N TYR A 714 12.78 -13.09 15.48
CA TYR A 714 11.50 -12.57 15.93
C TYR A 714 10.77 -13.54 16.87
N VAL A 715 10.24 -13.01 17.98
CA VAL A 715 9.51 -13.75 19.01
C VAL A 715 8.03 -13.42 18.92
N ASP A 716 7.26 -14.28 18.24
CA ASP A 716 5.82 -14.06 17.96
C ASP A 716 5.00 -13.75 19.22
N ALA A 717 5.27 -14.46 20.32
CA ALA A 717 4.51 -14.36 21.57
C ALA A 717 4.61 -12.97 22.23
N THR A 718 5.74 -12.28 22.07
CA THR A 718 5.99 -10.99 22.72
C THR A 718 6.05 -9.82 21.73
N GLY A 719 6.30 -10.10 20.45
CA GLY A 719 6.57 -9.10 19.43
C GLY A 719 7.97 -8.51 19.50
N ALA A 720 8.90 -9.21 20.15
CA ALA A 720 10.28 -8.81 20.33
C ALA A 720 11.19 -9.35 19.22
N CYS A 721 12.39 -8.79 19.08
CA CYS A 721 13.45 -9.35 18.25
C CYS A 721 14.71 -9.58 19.08
N HIS A 722 15.40 -10.68 18.85
CA HIS A 722 16.72 -10.97 19.40
C HIS A 722 17.79 -10.02 18.84
N ASP A 723 18.76 -9.62 19.67
CA ASP A 723 19.74 -8.57 19.38
C ASP A 723 20.77 -8.89 18.29
N GLY A 724 20.96 -10.15 18.01
CA GLY A 724 22.01 -10.60 17.11
C GLY A 724 21.94 -12.09 16.88
N LEU A 725 22.72 -12.56 15.92
CA LEU A 725 22.88 -13.97 15.63
C LEU A 725 24.35 -14.34 15.70
N SER A 726 24.71 -15.13 16.72
CA SER A 726 26.05 -15.74 16.86
C SER A 726 26.22 -16.94 15.92
N ALA A 727 27.38 -17.61 15.94
CA ALA A 727 27.68 -18.82 15.18
C ALA A 727 26.52 -19.84 15.08
N THR A 728 25.81 -20.04 16.20
CA THR A 728 24.86 -21.16 16.34
C THR A 728 23.55 -20.77 16.99
N GLU A 729 23.46 -19.62 17.68
CA GLU A 729 22.28 -19.24 18.45
C GLU A 729 21.98 -17.73 18.40
N PRO A 730 20.70 -17.33 18.49
CA PRO A 730 20.31 -15.95 18.74
C PRO A 730 20.86 -15.41 20.05
N ASN A 731 21.25 -14.13 20.06
CA ASN A 731 21.48 -13.39 21.29
C ASN A 731 20.16 -13.24 22.05
N GLY A 732 20.09 -13.75 23.27
CA GLY A 732 18.87 -13.78 24.07
C GLY A 732 18.27 -12.42 24.44
N ASN A 733 19.05 -11.33 24.36
CA ASN A 733 18.58 -9.97 24.62
C ASN A 733 17.65 -9.48 23.50
N GLN A 734 16.73 -8.58 23.85
CA GLN A 734 15.68 -8.07 22.98
C GLN A 734 15.60 -6.54 23.08
N GLY A 735 16.62 -5.83 22.62
CA GLY A 735 16.79 -4.39 22.77
C GLY A 735 15.93 -3.56 21.80
N ALA A 736 16.09 -2.23 21.89
CA ALA A 736 15.40 -1.28 21.04
C ALA A 736 15.81 -1.44 19.57
N GLU A 737 17.12 -1.42 19.27
CA GLU A 737 17.62 -1.46 17.90
C GLU A 737 17.11 -2.67 17.13
N SER A 738 17.20 -3.87 17.72
CA SER A 738 16.81 -5.13 17.08
C SER A 738 15.31 -5.22 16.86
N THR A 739 14.53 -4.85 17.87
CA THR A 739 13.07 -4.84 17.79
C THR A 739 12.61 -3.82 16.74
N LEU A 740 13.16 -2.62 16.75
CA LEU A 740 12.84 -1.58 15.75
C LEU A 740 13.27 -1.99 14.35
N ALA A 741 14.44 -2.61 14.17
CA ALA A 741 14.92 -3.10 12.87
C ALA A 741 13.93 -4.10 12.24
N TYR A 742 13.40 -5.05 13.04
CA TYR A 742 12.35 -5.96 12.59
C TYR A 742 11.11 -5.20 12.07
N TYR A 743 10.62 -4.22 12.84
CA TYR A 743 9.44 -3.46 12.46
C TYR A 743 9.70 -2.56 11.25
N GLN A 744 10.87 -1.93 11.13
CA GLN A 744 11.24 -1.14 9.95
C GLN A 744 11.20 -2.01 8.68
N ALA A 745 11.76 -3.22 8.74
CA ALA A 745 11.74 -4.17 7.63
C ALA A 745 10.31 -4.62 7.28
N LEU A 746 9.53 -5.04 8.28
CA LEU A 746 8.13 -5.48 8.09
C LEU A 746 7.26 -4.36 7.52
N LEU A 747 7.31 -3.17 8.10
CA LEU A 747 6.47 -2.05 7.69
C LEU A 747 6.86 -1.54 6.31
N SER A 748 8.14 -1.60 5.93
CA SER A 748 8.58 -1.30 4.57
C SER A 748 7.91 -2.22 3.54
N LEU A 749 7.90 -3.54 3.79
CA LEU A 749 7.20 -4.51 2.94
C LEU A 749 5.69 -4.27 2.91
N LEU A 750 5.07 -3.98 4.05
CA LEU A 750 3.63 -3.73 4.13
C LEU A 750 3.21 -2.47 3.36
N LYS A 751 3.96 -1.37 3.49
CA LYS A 751 3.74 -0.13 2.71
C LYS A 751 3.90 -0.38 1.21
N ALA A 752 4.87 -1.21 0.84
CA ALA A 752 5.16 -1.58 -0.53
C ALA A 752 4.17 -2.59 -1.12
N GLY A 753 3.30 -3.21 -0.32
CA GLY A 753 2.39 -4.25 -0.82
C GLY A 753 3.01 -5.63 -0.99
N LEU A 754 4.19 -5.87 -0.42
CA LEU A 754 5.01 -7.05 -0.64
C LEU A 754 4.89 -8.14 0.44
N ALA A 755 3.97 -8.00 1.39
CA ALA A 755 3.81 -8.92 2.52
C ALA A 755 3.31 -10.34 2.17
N ALA A 756 2.95 -10.60 0.90
CA ALA A 756 2.50 -11.90 0.41
C ALA A 756 3.62 -12.73 -0.27
N LEU A 757 4.86 -12.24 -0.32
CA LEU A 757 5.96 -12.97 -0.96
C LEU A 757 6.35 -14.20 -0.12
N PRO A 758 6.74 -15.31 -0.77
CA PRO A 758 6.91 -16.60 -0.11
C PRO A 758 7.94 -16.53 1.02
N HIS A 759 7.46 -16.70 2.25
CA HIS A 759 8.28 -16.92 3.44
C HIS A 759 8.57 -18.43 3.56
N PRO A 760 9.81 -18.88 3.37
CA PRO A 760 10.19 -20.25 3.69
C PRO A 760 10.36 -20.35 5.21
N VAL A 761 9.47 -21.08 5.88
CA VAL A 761 9.71 -21.55 7.24
C VAL A 761 10.39 -22.91 7.15
N VAL A 762 11.55 -23.07 7.79
CA VAL A 762 12.16 -24.40 7.94
C VAL A 762 11.36 -25.17 8.98
N ALA A 763 10.94 -26.39 8.65
CA ALA A 763 10.30 -27.30 9.59
C ALA A 763 11.25 -27.58 10.77
N THR A 764 10.87 -27.17 11.98
CA THR A 764 11.55 -27.58 13.20
C THR A 764 11.25 -29.05 13.45
N THR A 765 12.23 -29.92 13.19
CA THR A 765 12.25 -31.24 13.81
C THR A 765 12.24 -31.04 15.34
N PRO A 766 11.35 -31.70 16.09
CA PRO A 766 11.41 -31.64 17.55
C PRO A 766 12.76 -32.17 18.01
N VAL A 767 13.52 -31.36 18.74
CA VAL A 767 14.63 -31.89 19.55
C VAL A 767 13.99 -32.85 20.56
N PRO A 768 14.40 -34.14 20.61
CA PRO A 768 13.86 -35.06 21.61
C PRO A 768 14.21 -34.56 23.01
N THR A 769 13.19 -34.12 23.75
CA THR A 769 13.27 -33.89 25.18
C THR A 769 13.28 -35.24 25.89
N SER A 770 14.43 -35.89 25.90
CA SER A 770 14.72 -36.99 26.82
C SER A 770 16.21 -37.02 27.17
N LEU A 771 16.60 -36.18 28.14
CA LEU A 771 17.77 -36.51 28.95
C LEU A 771 17.34 -37.62 29.94
N PRO A 772 18.06 -38.74 30.05
CA PRO A 772 17.82 -39.71 31.10
C PRO A 772 18.15 -39.06 32.44
N VAL A 773 17.16 -38.99 33.32
CA VAL A 773 17.35 -38.70 34.74
C VAL A 773 18.18 -39.82 35.35
N THR A 774 19.47 -39.57 35.62
CA THR A 774 20.25 -40.37 36.56
C THR A 774 20.31 -39.60 37.88
N GLY A 775 19.68 -40.18 38.91
CA GLY A 775 19.65 -39.62 40.27
C GLY A 775 21.02 -39.62 40.97
N PRO A 776 21.13 -38.94 42.12
CA PRO A 776 22.42 -38.66 42.74
C PRO A 776 22.94 -39.89 43.50
N SER A 777 24.16 -40.33 43.14
CA SER A 777 24.93 -41.26 43.97
C SER A 777 25.95 -40.48 44.79
N ARG A 778 25.76 -40.51 46.12
CA ARG A 778 26.74 -40.09 47.13
C ARG A 778 28.03 -40.90 47.01
N THR A 779 29.19 -40.24 46.98
CA THR A 779 30.43 -40.62 47.70
C THR A 779 31.45 -39.47 47.65
N THR A 780 31.84 -38.95 48.80
CA THR A 780 33.12 -38.26 49.07
C THR A 780 34.14 -39.27 49.63
N PRO A 781 35.43 -38.95 49.88
CA PRO A 781 36.35 -37.95 49.30
C PRO A 781 37.71 -38.58 48.85
N ASN A 782 38.64 -37.76 48.33
CA ASN A 782 40.02 -37.58 48.85
C ASN A 782 41.14 -37.45 47.78
N LYS A 783 42.13 -36.63 48.16
CA LYS A 783 43.52 -36.44 47.67
C LYS A 783 43.83 -35.39 46.60
N ALA A 784 44.46 -34.33 47.11
CA ALA A 784 45.38 -33.41 46.42
C ALA A 784 46.55 -34.12 45.72
N PRO A 785 47.28 -33.38 44.88
CA PRO A 785 48.66 -33.10 45.26
C PRO A 785 49.08 -31.63 45.12
N THR A 786 49.92 -31.27 46.07
CA THR A 786 50.77 -30.07 46.22
C THR A 786 51.80 -29.91 45.10
N GLY A 787 52.09 -28.67 44.73
CA GLY A 787 53.28 -28.27 43.95
C GLY A 787 53.55 -26.77 44.04
N THR A 788 54.63 -26.40 44.74
CA THR A 788 55.03 -25.06 45.21
C THR A 788 55.98 -24.28 44.27
N ARG A 789 56.07 -22.95 44.51
CA ARG A 789 57.16 -21.95 44.22
C ARG A 789 57.17 -21.32 42.80
N ALA A 790 57.48 -20.02 42.60
CA ALA A 790 57.93 -18.92 43.47
C ALA A 790 57.74 -17.52 42.81
N VAL A 791 57.39 -16.53 43.65
CA VAL A 791 57.98 -15.18 43.87
C VAL A 791 58.40 -14.28 42.68
N GLY A 792 57.77 -13.09 42.62
CA GLY A 792 58.33 -11.85 42.05
C GLY A 792 57.50 -10.61 42.46
N ARG A 793 58.07 -9.73 43.30
CA ARG A 793 57.48 -8.51 43.90
C ARG A 793 57.62 -7.26 43.02
N ALA A 794 56.68 -6.30 43.14
CA ALA A 794 56.83 -4.85 43.44
C ALA A 794 55.47 -4.12 43.21
N SER A 795 54.73 -3.60 44.21
CA SER A 795 54.79 -2.27 44.87
C SER A 795 54.88 -1.08 43.89
N ALA A 796 54.11 0.03 43.93
CA ALA A 796 53.24 0.73 44.90
C ALA A 796 52.26 1.66 44.12
N GLY A 797 51.06 2.06 44.60
CA GLY A 797 50.76 3.31 45.36
C GLY A 797 51.16 4.59 44.60
N PHE A 798 50.37 5.64 44.29
CA PHE A 798 49.34 6.47 44.97
C PHE A 798 48.66 7.35 43.85
N SER A 799 47.35 7.60 43.83
CA SER A 799 46.57 8.75 44.38
C SER A 799 46.93 10.20 43.93
N ALA A 800 45.88 10.87 43.42
CA ALA A 800 45.47 12.28 43.59
C ALA A 800 45.88 13.41 42.63
N THR A 801 44.82 14.04 42.09
CA THR A 801 44.56 15.49 41.87
C THR A 801 45.37 16.29 40.84
N ALA A 802 44.65 16.89 39.88
CA ALA A 802 45.06 18.16 39.26
C ALA A 802 43.84 18.95 38.73
N GLN A 803 43.74 20.19 39.19
CA GLN A 803 43.00 21.31 38.59
C GLN A 803 43.98 22.52 38.54
N PRO A 804 43.68 23.61 37.83
CA PRO A 804 44.25 24.02 36.55
C PRO A 804 45.24 25.21 36.67
N PRO A 805 45.77 25.78 35.57
CA PRO A 805 46.34 27.12 35.60
C PRO A 805 45.51 28.15 34.81
N ARG A 806 45.38 29.34 35.41
CA ARG A 806 44.90 30.59 34.80
C ARG A 806 46.09 31.49 34.39
N SER A 807 45.99 32.04 33.18
CA SER A 807 46.32 33.40 32.70
C SER A 807 47.58 34.16 33.19
N ARG A 808 48.31 34.75 32.23
CA ARG A 808 48.73 36.16 32.25
C ARG A 808 49.04 36.72 30.85
N THR A 809 48.67 37.99 30.70
CA THR A 809 48.62 38.90 29.54
C THR A 809 49.87 39.77 29.39
N THR A 810 50.14 40.26 28.16
CA THR A 810 50.72 41.59 27.78
C THR A 810 50.48 41.77 26.26
N GLU A 811 49.63 42.70 25.80
CA GLU A 811 49.94 44.07 25.27
C GLU A 811 50.96 44.09 24.09
N GLY A 812 50.79 44.76 22.94
CA GLY A 812 49.78 45.68 22.36
C GLY A 812 50.30 46.34 21.05
N HIS A 813 49.37 46.87 20.23
CA HIS A 813 49.45 47.91 19.15
C HIS A 813 50.27 47.65 17.86
N SER A 814 49.66 47.69 16.64
CA SER A 814 49.11 48.76 15.75
C SER A 814 50.03 48.86 14.50
N ASP A 815 49.57 48.86 13.24
CA ASP A 815 48.90 49.96 12.53
C ASP A 815 48.17 49.46 11.26
N ALA A 816 47.30 50.34 10.75
CA ALA A 816 46.27 50.17 9.73
C ALA A 816 46.76 50.06 8.27
N LEU A 817 46.01 49.28 7.46
CA LEU A 817 45.24 49.72 6.29
C LEU A 817 44.23 48.65 5.87
#